data_AF-A0A6B3NA48-F1
#
_entry.id   AF-A0A6B3NA48-F1
#
_cell.length_a   1.000
_cell.length_b   1.000
_cell.length_c   1.000
_cell.angle_alpha   90.00
_cell.angle_beta   90.00
_cell.angle_gamma   90.00
#
_symmetry.space_group_name_H-M   'P 1'
#
loop_
_entity.id
_entity.type
_entity.pdbx_description
1 polymer ?
#
loop_
_entity_poly.entity_id
_entity_poly.type
_entity_poly.pdbx_seq_one_letter_code
_entity_poly.pdbx_strand_id
1 'polypeptide(L)'
;QQEQEGSFFHNNDPPLSPPEESPIVNPQSPINSNPSLLVETVWETRTVVVVNDVLTDEQLQTDDPEIRKRVIAYQHSNIRSTLVVPLISQLELMAVLALHRCGQPYIWSDDEKTLVEMVADQAALAISQARAYEQVQALAKRQELVNTITTAIRSTLDPKKIFTAITQQLGQALKVDGCALSLWTQEDEYVQCVGLYDGKSARVLGSLAAPHSEFNSHQSHQPQTGLTPVQVPQSIAPIAGNPVLLQLLETQQPVIIEDLRLQEELSELNLPLRVPARALLVVPLLADDQLIGSITLRQINAPRNWNRSDIDLAQAVASQAAIAVQQSRLYQTTRQQAERLMELDRQKTEFFQNVSHEFRTPLTLMLGPLESAVRQKQDLPHEQSLIALRNSRRLLRLVNQLLDLQRLDDGRMQASFCPCNLVEVVSQIVEVFRPYCEKKHLGISTQLTSCVEVYLDLEKFDKVIYNLLSNAVKFTEAGGHITITVEPTGKQVRMQVTDTGIGIKKEQIPYLFERFRQASSSVQRSYEGSGLGLALVKELVELHGGQVSVESVYSQGTTFTILLPTGASHLPPEQVLQIPTEIQSDRAAVELAELELESTLLAEDETNGSKMQGDSQMLEGNPLASILVVDDNSDLRVYVSRILQLSGYQVWVARDGEEGFRLAQKHLPQLIVTDLMMPGVSGLDLISMIRSQPQLQGTPVVLLTAKADETTRIEGTEIGADAYLSKPFNNRELLAEVRNLLALKANERKVLELNNYLTESVLKRFLPPTMVQKAAQGELALDWSPETRQITVLFSDIVGFTQLANKLQAHRIAELLNEYLEAMTDAVFDHGGTLDKFMGDGILAIFGAPEELSAREQVQRAIAAARQMHRCLRQLNQNWQRRGLVEHDGSSPVRFRCGIHQGVAVVGMLGGSKRSDYTAIGPCVNIASRLQEAAEPNSILVSADVANFLYQDAIIKSRALQLKGIEETFLSFAVKPGV
;
A
#
# COMPACT_ATOMS: atom_id res chain seq x y z
N GLN A 1 20.93 -86.11 -4.38
CA GLN A 1 21.14 -86.53 -2.98
C GLN A 1 22.61 -86.84 -2.80
N GLN A 2 23.08 -86.70 -1.56
CA GLN A 2 24.42 -87.01 -1.07
C GLN A 2 25.07 -88.23 -1.74
N GLU A 3 26.40 -88.12 -1.93
CA GLU A 3 27.29 -89.23 -2.22
C GLU A 3 27.27 -90.27 -1.10
N GLN A 4 27.21 -91.54 -1.50
CA GLN A 4 27.91 -92.64 -0.83
C GLN A 4 28.50 -93.57 -1.91
N GLU A 5 29.84 -93.60 -1.89
CA GLU A 5 30.82 -94.63 -2.27
C GLU A 5 30.48 -95.77 -3.25
N GLY A 6 31.40 -95.99 -4.21
CA GLY A 6 31.62 -97.30 -4.84
C GLY A 6 32.48 -97.23 -6.11
N SER A 7 33.72 -97.71 -6.03
CA SER A 7 34.72 -97.75 -7.10
C SER A 7 34.47 -98.82 -8.18
N PHE A 8 34.94 -98.56 -9.41
CA PHE A 8 35.75 -99.41 -10.32
C PHE A 8 35.48 -99.15 -11.82
N PHE A 9 36.56 -99.15 -12.61
CA PHE A 9 36.69 -98.88 -14.06
C PHE A 9 35.94 -99.86 -14.99
N HIS A 10 35.38 -99.40 -16.13
CA HIS A 10 35.80 -99.75 -17.53
C HIS A 10 34.89 -99.15 -18.65
N ASN A 11 35.49 -99.07 -19.85
CA ASN A 11 35.11 -98.43 -21.12
C ASN A 11 33.85 -98.94 -21.90
N ASN A 12 33.44 -98.08 -22.87
CA ASN A 12 32.87 -98.31 -24.24
C ASN A 12 31.37 -98.01 -24.52
N ASP A 13 31.13 -97.15 -25.54
CA ASP A 13 29.88 -96.89 -26.30
C ASP A 13 29.43 -98.09 -27.19
N PRO A 14 28.39 -97.98 -28.07
CA PRO A 14 26.92 -97.86 -27.94
C PRO A 14 26.19 -99.07 -28.63
N PRO A 15 24.84 -99.13 -28.90
CA PRO A 15 24.25 -98.66 -30.18
C PRO A 15 22.70 -98.37 -30.23
N LEU A 16 22.18 -98.09 -31.45
CA LEU A 16 20.84 -97.62 -31.92
C LEU A 16 19.73 -98.69 -32.26
N SER A 17 18.47 -98.20 -32.40
CA SER A 17 17.27 -98.68 -33.21
C SER A 17 16.27 -99.67 -32.55
N PRO A 18 15.00 -99.92 -33.04
CA PRO A 18 14.20 -99.42 -34.21
C PRO A 18 12.65 -99.16 -33.94
N PRO A 19 11.76 -98.93 -34.96
CA PRO A 19 10.38 -98.41 -34.80
C PRO A 19 9.18 -99.35 -35.19
N GLU A 20 7.97 -98.89 -34.84
CA GLU A 20 6.58 -99.09 -35.34
C GLU A 20 5.95 -100.48 -35.64
N GLU A 21 4.75 -100.73 -35.08
CA GLU A 21 3.64 -101.46 -35.71
C GLU A 21 2.28 -101.13 -35.02
N SER A 22 1.19 -101.08 -35.78
CA SER A 22 -0.19 -100.75 -35.35
C SER A 22 -1.13 -101.95 -35.46
N PRO A 23 -2.26 -102.02 -34.69
CA PRO A 23 -3.38 -102.84 -35.13
C PRO A 23 -4.79 -102.20 -34.96
N ILE A 24 -5.73 -102.87 -35.64
CA ILE A 24 -7.07 -102.47 -36.12
C ILE A 24 -8.17 -102.48 -35.03
N VAL A 25 -9.16 -101.60 -35.19
CA VAL A 25 -10.34 -101.36 -34.31
C VAL A 25 -11.56 -102.22 -34.69
N ASN A 26 -12.33 -102.62 -33.68
CA ASN A 26 -13.63 -103.30 -33.76
C ASN A 26 -14.77 -102.29 -33.45
N PRO A 27 -15.89 -102.21 -34.21
CA PRO A 27 -16.88 -101.14 -34.03
C PRO A 27 -18.09 -101.59 -33.20
N GLN A 28 -18.32 -100.95 -32.04
CA GLN A 28 -19.63 -100.61 -31.45
C GLN A 28 -19.48 -100.14 -29.98
N SER A 29 -19.53 -98.81 -29.74
CA SER A 29 -19.78 -98.15 -28.42
C SER A 29 -19.88 -96.60 -28.58
N PRO A 30 -20.60 -95.85 -27.70
CA PRO A 30 -21.18 -94.53 -27.98
C PRO A 30 -20.29 -93.28 -27.67
N ILE A 31 -20.71 -92.13 -28.19
CA ILE A 31 -20.00 -90.84 -28.36
C ILE A 31 -19.60 -90.17 -27.03
N ASN A 32 -18.30 -89.90 -26.85
CA ASN A 32 -17.72 -89.02 -25.82
C ASN A 32 -17.26 -87.71 -26.49
N SER A 33 -17.95 -86.58 -26.27
CA SER A 33 -17.57 -85.27 -26.86
C SER A 33 -16.55 -84.52 -25.99
N ASN A 34 -15.29 -84.49 -26.42
CA ASN A 34 -14.20 -83.72 -25.78
C ASN A 34 -14.18 -82.29 -26.37
N PRO A 35 -14.24 -81.20 -25.57
CA PRO A 35 -14.37 -79.83 -26.09
C PRO A 35 -13.15 -79.32 -26.88
N SER A 36 -11.96 -79.89 -26.68
CA SER A 36 -10.77 -79.59 -27.47
C SER A 36 -10.85 -80.10 -28.90
N LEU A 37 -11.60 -81.18 -29.15
CA LEU A 37 -11.76 -81.76 -30.49
C LEU A 37 -12.75 -80.97 -31.35
N LEU A 38 -13.67 -80.20 -30.75
CA LEU A 38 -14.64 -79.36 -31.48
C LEU A 38 -14.02 -78.10 -32.11
N VAL A 39 -12.91 -77.59 -31.57
CA VAL A 39 -12.19 -76.47 -32.22
C VAL A 39 -11.57 -76.93 -33.54
N GLU A 40 -11.17 -78.19 -33.61
CA GLU A 40 -10.57 -78.81 -34.79
C GLU A 40 -11.62 -79.23 -35.84
N THR A 41 -12.93 -79.09 -35.57
CA THR A 41 -14.01 -79.40 -36.53
C THR A 41 -14.41 -78.21 -37.40
N VAL A 42 -13.89 -77.01 -37.13
CA VAL A 42 -14.20 -75.75 -37.82
C VAL A 42 -12.90 -75.09 -38.30
N TRP A 43 -12.93 -74.48 -39.48
CA TRP A 43 -11.77 -73.77 -40.04
C TRP A 43 -12.21 -72.53 -40.79
N GLU A 44 -11.26 -71.64 -41.05
CA GLU A 44 -11.52 -70.46 -41.88
C GLU A 44 -11.85 -70.86 -43.32
N THR A 45 -13.11 -70.65 -43.70
CA THR A 45 -13.59 -70.80 -45.07
C THR A 45 -14.30 -69.52 -45.48
N ARG A 46 -14.25 -69.19 -46.77
CA ARG A 46 -14.99 -68.06 -47.37
C ARG A 46 -16.16 -68.52 -48.24
N THR A 47 -16.32 -69.82 -48.42
CA THR A 47 -17.40 -70.43 -49.17
C THR A 47 -18.15 -71.42 -48.29
N VAL A 48 -19.43 -71.62 -48.56
CA VAL A 48 -20.19 -72.68 -47.89
C VAL A 48 -19.66 -74.04 -48.30
N VAL A 49 -19.28 -74.83 -47.31
CA VAL A 49 -18.78 -76.19 -47.50
C VAL A 49 -19.83 -77.16 -47.00
N VAL A 50 -20.25 -78.06 -47.87
CA VAL A 50 -21.25 -79.08 -47.58
C VAL A 50 -20.59 -80.44 -47.74
N VAL A 51 -20.53 -81.20 -46.65
CA VAL A 51 -20.03 -82.57 -46.65
C VAL A 51 -21.20 -83.46 -46.23
N ASN A 52 -21.75 -84.19 -47.20
CA ASN A 52 -22.91 -85.08 -46.99
C ASN A 52 -22.53 -86.40 -46.33
N ASP A 53 -21.29 -86.87 -46.56
CA ASP A 53 -20.71 -87.98 -45.80
C ASP A 53 -19.18 -87.87 -45.72
N VAL A 54 -18.68 -87.67 -44.50
CA VAL A 54 -17.24 -87.45 -44.20
C VAL A 54 -16.36 -88.62 -44.66
N LEU A 55 -16.89 -89.85 -44.73
CA LEU A 55 -16.09 -91.02 -45.14
C LEU A 55 -15.92 -91.15 -46.66
N THR A 56 -16.85 -90.62 -47.45
CA THR A 56 -16.88 -90.80 -48.91
C THR A 56 -16.50 -89.54 -49.68
N ASP A 57 -16.36 -88.41 -48.99
CA ASP A 57 -16.02 -87.14 -49.62
C ASP A 57 -14.55 -87.10 -50.06
N GLU A 58 -14.31 -86.94 -51.36
CA GLU A 58 -12.97 -86.88 -51.95
C GLU A 58 -12.13 -85.71 -51.40
N GLN A 59 -12.75 -84.61 -50.97
CA GLN A 59 -12.06 -83.43 -50.44
C GLN A 59 -11.40 -83.69 -49.07
N LEU A 60 -11.85 -84.72 -48.36
CA LEU A 60 -11.33 -85.12 -47.05
C LEU A 60 -10.38 -86.33 -47.11
N GLN A 61 -10.14 -86.90 -48.30
CA GLN A 61 -9.23 -88.02 -48.52
C GLN A 61 -7.81 -87.60 -48.95
N THR A 62 -7.52 -86.30 -48.92
CA THR A 62 -6.22 -85.70 -49.25
C THR A 62 -5.18 -85.93 -48.15
N ASP A 63 -3.90 -86.05 -48.52
CA ASP A 63 -2.79 -86.38 -47.59
C ASP A 63 -2.26 -85.18 -46.76
N ASP A 64 -3.05 -84.11 -46.66
CA ASP A 64 -2.70 -82.88 -45.94
C ASP A 64 -2.80 -83.10 -44.41
N PRO A 65 -1.74 -82.78 -43.63
CA PRO A 65 -1.73 -82.96 -42.18
C PRO A 65 -2.86 -82.22 -41.44
N GLU A 66 -3.32 -81.07 -41.92
CA GLU A 66 -4.43 -80.32 -41.29
C GLU A 66 -5.80 -80.95 -41.60
N ILE A 67 -6.00 -81.46 -42.81
CA ILE A 67 -7.22 -82.20 -43.17
C ILE A 67 -7.29 -83.52 -42.40
N ARG A 68 -6.15 -84.20 -42.22
CA ARG A 68 -6.06 -85.44 -41.43
C ARG A 68 -6.48 -85.22 -39.98
N LYS A 69 -6.05 -84.12 -39.33
CA LYS A 69 -6.50 -83.76 -37.98
C LYS A 69 -8.02 -83.56 -37.92
N ARG A 70 -8.62 -82.89 -38.91
CA ARG A 70 -10.08 -82.67 -38.99
C ARG A 70 -10.85 -83.97 -39.17
N VAL A 71 -10.38 -84.86 -40.04
CA VAL A 71 -11.00 -86.18 -40.24
C VAL A 71 -10.94 -87.00 -38.95
N ILE A 72 -9.82 -86.95 -38.23
CA ILE A 72 -9.68 -87.57 -36.91
C ILE A 72 -10.68 -86.95 -35.91
N ALA A 73 -10.83 -85.63 -35.88
CA ALA A 73 -11.79 -84.93 -35.01
C ALA A 73 -13.26 -85.29 -35.35
N TYR A 74 -13.60 -85.40 -36.64
CA TYR A 74 -14.91 -85.84 -37.09
C TYR A 74 -15.20 -87.30 -36.73
N GLN A 75 -14.22 -88.20 -36.89
CA GLN A 75 -14.36 -89.61 -36.53
C GLN A 75 -14.55 -89.80 -35.02
N HIS A 76 -13.76 -89.11 -34.19
CA HIS A 76 -13.88 -89.18 -32.73
C HIS A 76 -15.21 -88.61 -32.22
N SER A 77 -15.72 -87.55 -32.86
CA SER A 77 -17.00 -86.92 -32.50
C SER A 77 -18.21 -87.58 -33.19
N ASN A 78 -17.98 -88.67 -33.93
CA ASN A 78 -18.98 -89.39 -34.73
C ASN A 78 -19.77 -88.50 -35.71
N ILE A 79 -19.14 -87.44 -36.23
CA ILE A 79 -19.74 -86.52 -37.20
C ILE A 79 -19.70 -87.19 -38.56
N ARG A 80 -20.88 -87.36 -39.18
CA ARG A 80 -21.02 -88.00 -40.49
C ARG A 80 -21.31 -87.01 -41.59
N SER A 81 -21.96 -85.90 -41.29
CA SER A 81 -22.21 -84.83 -42.27
C SER A 81 -22.04 -83.48 -41.60
N THR A 82 -21.58 -82.49 -42.38
CA THR A 82 -21.40 -81.13 -41.89
C THR A 82 -21.73 -80.09 -42.95
N LEU A 83 -22.37 -79.02 -42.49
CA LEU A 83 -22.61 -77.81 -43.24
C LEU A 83 -21.86 -76.67 -42.55
N VAL A 84 -20.84 -76.13 -43.22
CA VAL A 84 -20.00 -75.06 -42.70
C VAL A 84 -20.26 -73.81 -43.52
N VAL A 85 -20.80 -72.79 -42.87
CA VAL A 85 -21.21 -71.52 -43.47
C VAL A 85 -20.36 -70.39 -42.89
N PRO A 86 -19.70 -69.57 -43.73
CA PRO A 86 -18.95 -68.42 -43.26
C PRO A 86 -19.88 -67.27 -42.88
N LEU A 87 -19.58 -66.59 -41.78
CA LEU A 87 -20.27 -65.37 -41.38
C LEU A 87 -19.49 -64.19 -41.96
N ILE A 88 -19.92 -63.67 -43.10
CA ILE A 88 -19.23 -62.59 -43.82
C ILE A 88 -20.05 -61.31 -43.71
N SER A 89 -19.42 -60.24 -43.22
CA SER A 89 -19.99 -58.89 -43.25
C SER A 89 -19.01 -57.97 -43.98
N GLN A 90 -19.50 -57.18 -44.94
CA GLN A 90 -18.68 -56.24 -45.73
C GLN A 90 -17.42 -56.87 -46.36
N LEU A 91 -17.53 -58.10 -46.89
CA LEU A 91 -16.43 -58.88 -47.50
C LEU A 91 -15.34 -59.37 -46.51
N GLU A 92 -15.53 -59.18 -45.20
CA GLU A 92 -14.64 -59.66 -44.15
C GLU A 92 -15.24 -60.89 -43.45
N LEU A 93 -14.43 -61.94 -43.24
CA LEU A 93 -14.85 -63.14 -42.53
C LEU A 93 -14.86 -62.87 -41.02
N MET A 94 -16.05 -62.77 -40.44
CA MET A 94 -16.23 -62.43 -39.01
C MET A 94 -16.10 -63.65 -38.10
N ALA A 95 -16.66 -64.77 -38.55
CA ALA A 95 -16.68 -66.06 -37.86
C ALA A 95 -17.09 -67.17 -38.84
N VAL A 96 -17.13 -68.42 -38.38
CA VAL A 96 -17.63 -69.56 -39.15
C VAL A 96 -18.64 -70.32 -38.30
N LEU A 97 -19.79 -70.66 -38.90
CA LEU A 97 -20.84 -71.45 -38.27
C LEU A 97 -20.86 -72.84 -38.90
N ALA A 98 -20.57 -73.84 -38.08
CA ALA A 98 -20.62 -75.23 -38.51
C ALA A 98 -21.80 -75.95 -37.86
N LEU A 99 -22.63 -76.59 -38.68
CA LEU A 99 -23.64 -77.54 -38.25
C LEU A 99 -23.12 -78.94 -38.54
N HIS A 100 -23.22 -79.82 -37.55
CA HIS A 100 -22.76 -81.19 -37.65
C HIS A 100 -23.92 -82.13 -37.36
N ARG A 101 -24.00 -83.23 -38.10
CA ARG A 101 -24.93 -84.32 -37.82
C ARG A 101 -24.16 -85.62 -37.60
N CYS A 102 -24.40 -86.20 -36.43
CA CYS A 102 -23.64 -87.33 -35.94
C CYS A 102 -24.35 -88.68 -36.23
N GLY A 103 -23.56 -89.72 -36.45
CA GLY A 103 -24.00 -91.13 -36.52
C GLY A 103 -24.54 -91.61 -37.87
N GLN A 104 -25.21 -90.78 -38.68
CA GLN A 104 -25.68 -91.15 -40.02
C GLN A 104 -25.37 -90.07 -41.07
N PRO A 105 -25.08 -90.46 -42.33
CA PRO A 105 -24.94 -89.51 -43.41
C PRO A 105 -26.27 -88.78 -43.64
N TYR A 106 -26.18 -87.50 -43.95
CA TYR A 106 -27.33 -86.65 -44.20
C TYR A 106 -27.03 -85.77 -45.40
N ILE A 107 -27.96 -85.78 -46.35
CA ILE A 107 -27.89 -84.94 -47.53
C ILE A 107 -28.57 -83.64 -47.16
N TRP A 108 -27.80 -82.57 -47.05
CA TRP A 108 -28.33 -81.24 -46.77
C TRP A 108 -29.12 -80.74 -47.98
N SER A 109 -30.37 -80.33 -47.76
CA SER A 109 -31.19 -79.77 -48.83
C SER A 109 -30.78 -78.33 -49.16
N ASP A 110 -31.09 -77.88 -50.39
CA ASP A 110 -30.83 -76.50 -50.81
C ASP A 110 -31.61 -75.47 -49.96
N ASP A 111 -32.80 -75.84 -49.48
CA ASP A 111 -33.61 -75.00 -48.59
C ASP A 111 -32.95 -74.82 -47.21
N GLU A 112 -32.37 -75.88 -46.64
CA GLU A 112 -31.64 -75.82 -45.36
C GLU A 112 -30.35 -75.02 -45.49
N LYS A 113 -29.62 -75.21 -46.60
CA LYS A 113 -28.41 -74.43 -46.90
C LYS A 113 -28.74 -72.94 -46.97
N THR A 114 -29.79 -72.59 -47.72
CA THR A 114 -30.26 -71.21 -47.87
C THR A 114 -30.71 -70.61 -46.53
N LEU A 115 -31.38 -71.39 -45.68
CA LEU A 115 -31.78 -70.95 -44.33
C LEU A 115 -30.59 -70.65 -43.44
N VAL A 116 -29.58 -71.54 -43.41
CA VAL A 116 -28.38 -71.34 -42.59
C VAL A 116 -27.54 -70.19 -43.11
N GLU A 117 -27.43 -70.01 -44.43
CA GLU A 117 -26.81 -68.84 -45.06
C GLU A 117 -27.51 -67.54 -44.62
N MET A 118 -28.84 -67.47 -44.66
CA MET A 118 -29.59 -66.29 -44.19
C MET A 118 -29.35 -66.01 -42.69
N VAL A 119 -29.30 -67.04 -41.86
CA VAL A 119 -29.01 -66.88 -40.41
C VAL A 119 -27.57 -66.42 -40.19
N ALA A 120 -26.62 -66.97 -40.96
CA ALA A 120 -25.22 -66.57 -40.92
C ALA A 120 -25.04 -65.11 -41.33
N ASP A 121 -25.72 -64.65 -42.38
CA ASP A 121 -25.68 -63.25 -42.81
C ASP A 121 -26.19 -62.29 -41.72
N GLN A 122 -27.32 -62.62 -41.07
CA GLN A 122 -27.86 -61.82 -39.98
C GLN A 122 -26.95 -61.84 -38.73
N ALA A 123 -26.36 -62.99 -38.40
CA ALA A 123 -25.42 -63.12 -37.31
C ALA A 123 -24.11 -62.36 -37.58
N ALA A 124 -23.60 -62.41 -38.81
CA ALA A 124 -22.42 -61.67 -39.25
C ALA A 124 -22.63 -60.15 -39.10
N LEU A 125 -23.80 -59.66 -39.52
CA LEU A 125 -24.18 -58.26 -39.36
C LEU A 125 -24.24 -57.85 -37.89
N ALA A 126 -24.87 -58.65 -37.03
CA ALA A 126 -25.00 -58.37 -35.60
C ALA A 126 -23.63 -58.34 -34.88
N ILE A 127 -22.74 -59.30 -35.19
CA ILE A 127 -21.37 -59.34 -34.63
C ILE A 127 -20.56 -58.12 -35.09
N SER A 128 -20.69 -57.73 -36.36
CA SER A 128 -20.03 -56.54 -36.92
C SER A 128 -20.50 -55.26 -36.22
N GLN A 129 -21.81 -55.11 -36.00
CA GLN A 129 -22.37 -53.96 -35.27
C GLN A 129 -21.92 -53.91 -33.81
N ALA A 130 -21.89 -55.05 -33.12
CA ALA A 130 -21.43 -55.11 -31.73
C ALA A 130 -19.96 -54.70 -31.60
N ARG A 131 -19.08 -55.21 -32.47
CA ARG A 131 -17.66 -54.80 -32.51
C ARG A 131 -17.49 -53.32 -32.83
N ALA A 132 -18.26 -52.78 -33.79
CA ALA A 132 -18.21 -51.36 -34.12
C ALA A 132 -18.66 -50.47 -32.95
N TYR A 133 -19.71 -50.87 -32.23
CA TYR A 133 -20.19 -50.14 -31.05
C TYR A 133 -19.15 -50.14 -29.92
N GLU A 134 -18.52 -51.27 -29.63
CA GLU A 134 -17.44 -51.36 -28.63
C GLU A 134 -16.25 -50.46 -29.00
N GLN A 135 -15.86 -50.41 -30.28
CA GLN A 135 -14.80 -49.52 -30.75
C GLN A 135 -15.15 -48.03 -30.59
N VAL A 136 -16.38 -47.64 -30.95
CA VAL A 136 -16.85 -46.25 -30.77
C VAL A 136 -16.89 -45.86 -29.29
N GLN A 137 -17.37 -46.76 -28.42
CA GLN A 137 -17.41 -46.50 -26.99
C GLN A 137 -16.01 -46.36 -26.38
N ALA A 138 -15.05 -47.18 -26.81
CA ALA A 138 -13.64 -47.07 -26.41
C ALA A 138 -13.02 -45.74 -26.86
N LEU A 139 -13.29 -45.30 -28.09
CA LEU A 139 -12.83 -44.00 -28.62
C LEU A 139 -13.45 -42.81 -27.87
N ALA A 140 -14.75 -42.87 -27.54
CA ALA A 140 -15.43 -41.81 -26.80
C ALA A 140 -14.85 -41.64 -25.38
N LYS A 141 -14.64 -42.75 -24.67
CA LYS A 141 -14.02 -42.75 -23.34
C LYS A 141 -12.58 -42.20 -23.35
N ARG A 142 -11.84 -42.46 -24.43
CA ARG A 142 -10.49 -41.88 -24.64
C ARG A 142 -10.56 -40.36 -24.81
N GLN A 143 -11.50 -39.86 -25.62
CA GLN A 143 -11.66 -38.43 -25.87
C GLN A 143 -12.05 -37.68 -24.59
N GLU A 144 -12.91 -38.27 -23.76
CA GLU A 144 -13.32 -37.71 -22.47
C GLU A 144 -12.13 -37.53 -21.51
N LEU A 145 -11.24 -38.53 -21.43
CA LEU A 145 -10.01 -38.45 -20.63
C LEU A 145 -9.09 -37.32 -21.11
N VAL A 146 -8.85 -37.22 -22.42
CA VAL A 146 -8.01 -36.13 -22.99
C VAL A 146 -8.62 -34.76 -22.71
N ASN A 147 -9.95 -34.62 -22.86
CA ASN A 147 -10.65 -33.37 -22.56
C ASN A 147 -10.58 -33.00 -21.08
N THR A 148 -10.70 -33.98 -20.18
CA THR A 148 -10.59 -33.78 -18.73
C THR A 148 -9.20 -33.28 -18.36
N ILE A 149 -8.16 -33.90 -18.90
CA ILE A 149 -6.76 -33.49 -18.70
C ILE A 149 -6.53 -32.08 -19.26
N THR A 150 -7.01 -31.81 -20.47
CA THR A 150 -6.90 -30.49 -21.12
C THR A 150 -7.58 -29.40 -20.30
N THR A 151 -8.76 -29.70 -19.74
CA THR A 151 -9.51 -28.76 -18.90
C THR A 151 -8.78 -28.48 -17.58
N ALA A 152 -8.23 -29.52 -16.94
CA ALA A 152 -7.42 -29.39 -15.74
C ALA A 152 -6.17 -28.52 -15.99
N ILE A 153 -5.48 -28.73 -17.11
CA ILE A 153 -4.32 -27.93 -17.54
C ILE A 153 -4.72 -26.45 -17.73
N ARG A 154 -5.84 -26.17 -18.41
CA ARG A 154 -6.31 -24.80 -18.68
C ARG A 154 -6.85 -24.07 -17.45
N SER A 155 -7.21 -24.78 -16.39
CA SER A 155 -7.82 -24.20 -15.19
C SER A 155 -6.87 -23.38 -14.31
N THR A 156 -5.54 -23.52 -14.52
CA THR A 156 -4.53 -22.83 -13.71
C THR A 156 -3.34 -22.43 -14.55
N LEU A 157 -2.77 -21.26 -14.26
CA LEU A 157 -1.54 -20.75 -14.89
C LEU A 157 -0.29 -21.02 -14.03
N ASP A 158 -0.45 -21.70 -12.88
CA ASP A 158 0.66 -22.04 -11.99
C ASP A 158 1.36 -23.32 -12.50
N PRO A 159 2.61 -23.22 -13.00
CA PRO A 159 3.30 -24.35 -13.60
C PRO A 159 3.41 -25.55 -12.66
N LYS A 160 3.57 -25.35 -11.34
CA LYS A 160 3.67 -26.47 -10.38
C LYS A 160 2.37 -27.27 -10.29
N LYS A 161 1.23 -26.59 -10.34
CA LYS A 161 -0.10 -27.23 -10.33
C LYS A 161 -0.39 -27.92 -11.65
N ILE A 162 0.01 -27.31 -12.77
CA ILE A 162 -0.10 -27.90 -14.12
C ILE A 162 0.68 -29.22 -14.17
N PHE A 163 1.96 -29.23 -13.76
CA PHE A 163 2.80 -30.43 -13.83
C PHE A 163 2.29 -31.57 -12.96
N THR A 164 1.82 -31.26 -11.75
CA THR A 164 1.24 -32.25 -10.83
C THR A 164 -0.07 -32.82 -11.39
N ALA A 165 -0.93 -31.97 -11.96
CA ALA A 165 -2.19 -32.43 -12.55
C ALA A 165 -1.95 -33.36 -13.76
N ILE A 166 -0.98 -33.04 -14.62
CA ILE A 166 -0.63 -33.87 -15.78
C ILE A 166 -0.13 -35.24 -15.33
N THR A 167 0.87 -35.29 -14.43
CA THR A 167 1.46 -36.56 -14.00
C THR A 167 0.48 -37.42 -13.23
N GLN A 168 -0.39 -36.82 -12.41
CA GLN A 168 -1.40 -37.53 -11.64
C GLN A 168 -2.49 -38.13 -12.55
N GLN A 169 -3.07 -37.34 -13.45
CA GLN A 169 -4.14 -37.80 -14.33
C GLN A 169 -3.65 -38.86 -15.32
N LEU A 170 -2.48 -38.65 -15.94
CA LEU A 170 -1.90 -39.61 -16.87
C LEU A 170 -1.49 -40.90 -16.16
N GLY A 171 -0.90 -40.78 -14.97
CA GLY A 171 -0.52 -41.92 -14.12
C GLY A 171 -1.71 -42.80 -13.73
N GLN A 172 -2.82 -42.18 -13.34
CA GLN A 172 -4.07 -42.88 -13.00
C GLN A 172 -4.74 -43.51 -14.23
N ALA A 173 -4.81 -42.79 -15.35
CA ALA A 173 -5.46 -43.27 -16.58
C ALA A 173 -4.80 -44.53 -17.14
N LEU A 174 -3.46 -44.56 -17.15
CA LEU A 174 -2.67 -45.69 -17.67
C LEU A 174 -2.37 -46.76 -16.61
N LYS A 175 -2.80 -46.55 -15.35
CA LYS A 175 -2.56 -47.46 -14.21
C LYS A 175 -1.08 -47.86 -14.07
N VAL A 176 -0.17 -46.89 -14.19
CA VAL A 176 1.27 -47.10 -14.09
C VAL A 176 1.76 -46.94 -12.65
N ASP A 177 2.88 -47.58 -12.30
CA ASP A 177 3.47 -47.47 -10.96
C ASP A 177 4.09 -46.08 -10.72
N GLY A 178 4.49 -45.38 -11.78
CA GLY A 178 4.90 -43.98 -11.67
C GLY A 178 4.88 -43.23 -13.00
N CYS A 179 4.73 -41.91 -12.90
CA CYS A 179 4.78 -40.96 -14.01
C CYS A 179 5.62 -39.75 -13.60
N ALA A 180 6.60 -39.38 -14.42
CA ALA A 180 7.44 -38.20 -14.21
C ALA A 180 7.34 -37.26 -15.41
N LEU A 181 7.30 -35.96 -15.14
CA LEU A 181 7.41 -34.92 -16.16
C LEU A 181 8.70 -34.14 -15.92
N SER A 182 9.51 -34.06 -16.97
CA SER A 182 10.84 -33.47 -16.91
C SER A 182 10.99 -32.42 -18.00
N LEU A 183 11.61 -31.28 -17.67
CA LEU A 183 11.95 -30.23 -18.60
C LEU A 183 13.46 -30.21 -18.81
N TRP A 184 13.88 -30.20 -20.06
CA TRP A 184 15.28 -30.19 -20.46
C TRP A 184 15.40 -29.89 -21.96
N THR A 185 16.54 -29.34 -22.34
CA THR A 185 16.93 -29.02 -23.72
C THR A 185 18.30 -29.66 -24.03
N GLN A 186 18.75 -29.60 -25.28
CA GLN A 186 20.06 -30.12 -25.68
C GLN A 186 21.23 -29.39 -25.01
N GLU A 187 21.03 -28.15 -24.59
CA GLU A 187 22.05 -27.31 -23.94
C GLU A 187 22.19 -27.60 -22.43
N ASP A 188 21.23 -28.31 -21.84
CA ASP A 188 21.23 -28.62 -20.41
C ASP A 188 22.15 -29.82 -20.10
N GLU A 189 22.90 -29.73 -19.00
CA GLU A 189 23.78 -30.83 -18.56
C GLU A 189 22.97 -31.95 -17.87
N TYR A 190 21.89 -31.61 -17.17
CA TYR A 190 21.07 -32.53 -16.38
C TYR A 190 19.57 -32.32 -16.61
N VAL A 191 18.80 -33.40 -16.48
CA VAL A 191 17.33 -33.37 -16.56
C VAL A 191 16.71 -32.76 -15.31
N GLN A 192 15.83 -31.77 -15.48
CA GLN A 192 15.05 -31.20 -14.37
C GLN A 192 13.68 -31.86 -14.27
N CYS A 193 13.47 -32.70 -13.25
CA CYS A 193 12.15 -33.24 -12.95
C CYS A 193 11.28 -32.16 -12.29
N VAL A 194 10.10 -31.90 -12.85
CA VAL A 194 9.19 -30.82 -12.40
C VAL A 194 7.83 -31.34 -11.92
N GLY A 195 7.52 -32.61 -12.16
CA GLY A 195 6.32 -33.28 -11.67
C GLY A 195 6.52 -34.78 -11.49
N LEU A 196 5.94 -35.34 -10.43
CA LEU A 196 6.05 -36.78 -10.12
C LEU A 196 4.73 -37.34 -9.58
N TYR A 197 4.36 -38.50 -10.09
CA TYR A 197 3.29 -39.35 -9.59
C TYR A 197 3.85 -40.71 -9.20
N ASP A 198 3.47 -41.20 -8.02
CA ASP A 198 3.81 -42.53 -7.51
C ASP A 198 2.52 -43.27 -7.10
N GLY A 199 2.27 -44.41 -7.75
CA GLY A 199 1.08 -45.24 -7.52
C GLY A 199 1.06 -45.90 -6.13
N LYS A 200 2.20 -46.05 -5.45
CA LYS A 200 2.28 -46.65 -4.10
C LYS A 200 1.84 -45.69 -3.00
N SER A 201 2.10 -44.39 -3.14
CA SER A 201 1.66 -43.36 -2.17
C SER A 201 0.16 -43.06 -2.23
N ALA A 202 -0.48 -43.26 -3.39
CA ALA A 202 -1.92 -43.02 -3.55
C ALA A 202 -2.81 -44.05 -2.82
N ARG A 203 -2.28 -45.23 -2.47
CA ARG A 203 -3.05 -46.29 -1.77
C ARG A 203 -3.23 -46.06 -0.27
N VAL A 204 -2.47 -45.14 0.34
CA VAL A 204 -2.53 -44.86 1.79
C VAL A 204 -3.61 -43.81 2.14
N LEU A 205 -4.09 -43.02 1.18
CA LEU A 205 -5.09 -41.96 1.41
C LEU A 205 -6.55 -42.43 1.33
N GLY A 206 -6.79 -43.71 1.04
CA GLY A 206 -8.14 -44.27 0.89
C GLY A 206 -8.84 -44.74 2.17
N SER A 207 -8.17 -44.72 3.34
CA SER A 207 -8.72 -45.33 4.57
C SER A 207 -9.03 -44.37 5.72
N LEU A 208 -9.10 -43.06 5.48
CA LEU A 208 -9.44 -42.08 6.52
C LEU A 208 -10.49 -41.10 5.99
N ALA A 209 -11.73 -41.57 5.86
CA ALA A 209 -12.89 -40.72 5.59
C ALA A 209 -14.11 -41.18 6.42
N ALA A 210 -14.30 -40.61 7.61
CA ALA A 210 -15.57 -40.49 8.35
C ALA A 210 -15.40 -39.54 9.57
N PRO A 211 -16.48 -38.90 10.09
CA PRO A 211 -16.45 -37.44 10.31
C PRO A 211 -16.65 -36.94 11.77
N HIS A 212 -16.35 -35.65 11.96
CA HIS A 212 -16.75 -34.70 13.01
C HIS A 212 -16.09 -34.76 14.41
N SER A 213 -15.45 -33.65 14.81
CA SER A 213 -15.89 -32.82 15.95
C SER A 213 -15.09 -31.51 16.05
N GLU A 214 -15.82 -30.41 16.24
CA GLU A 214 -15.34 -29.06 16.56
C GLU A 214 -14.86 -28.99 18.03
N PHE A 215 -13.87 -28.13 18.35
CA PHE A 215 -13.91 -27.18 19.50
C PHE A 215 -12.63 -26.30 19.60
N ASN A 216 -12.83 -24.99 19.44
CA ASN A 216 -12.24 -23.79 20.08
C ASN A 216 -10.74 -23.61 20.43
N SER A 217 -10.14 -22.67 19.67
CA SER A 217 -9.60 -21.35 20.06
C SER A 217 -8.42 -21.17 21.05
N HIS A 218 -7.49 -20.31 20.57
CA HIS A 218 -6.49 -19.48 21.26
C HIS A 218 -5.12 -20.08 21.56
N GLN A 219 -4.17 -19.87 20.64
CA GLN A 219 -2.95 -19.08 20.89
C GLN A 219 -2.14 -18.88 19.61
N SER A 220 -1.59 -17.67 19.50
CA SER A 220 -0.71 -17.18 18.46
C SER A 220 0.55 -18.03 18.31
N HIS A 221 0.55 -18.93 17.34
CA HIS A 221 1.74 -19.40 16.65
C HIS A 221 1.43 -19.50 15.16
N GLN A 222 2.34 -18.96 14.35
CA GLN A 222 2.32 -19.03 12.89
C GLN A 222 1.92 -20.45 12.43
N PRO A 223 1.00 -20.60 11.47
CA PRO A 223 0.74 -21.91 10.90
C PRO A 223 1.95 -22.29 10.05
N GLN A 224 2.89 -23.04 10.65
CA GLN A 224 3.78 -23.91 9.89
C GLN A 224 2.92 -25.02 9.29
N THR A 225 2.19 -24.73 8.21
CA THR A 225 1.69 -25.75 7.29
C THR A 225 2.86 -26.26 6.46
N GLY A 226 3.80 -26.94 7.12
CA GLY A 226 4.82 -27.76 6.50
C GLY A 226 4.24 -29.13 6.19
N LEU A 227 3.35 -29.22 5.20
CA LEU A 227 3.40 -30.39 4.33
C LEU A 227 4.75 -30.25 3.63
N THR A 228 5.75 -31.01 4.06
CA THR A 228 7.02 -31.08 3.36
C THR A 228 6.70 -31.34 1.89
N PRO A 229 7.04 -30.41 0.96
CA PRO A 229 6.84 -30.68 -0.44
C PRO A 229 7.63 -31.95 -0.72
N VAL A 230 7.00 -32.95 -1.34
CA VAL A 230 7.73 -34.10 -1.88
C VAL A 230 8.84 -33.51 -2.74
N GLN A 231 10.08 -33.54 -2.24
CA GLN A 231 11.24 -33.01 -2.94
C GLN A 231 11.33 -33.78 -4.25
N VAL A 232 11.06 -33.09 -5.36
CA VAL A 232 11.17 -33.68 -6.69
C VAL A 232 12.64 -34.08 -6.87
N PRO A 233 12.98 -35.36 -7.08
CA PRO A 233 14.38 -35.78 -7.07
C PRO A 233 15.13 -35.16 -8.26
N GLN A 234 16.34 -34.64 -8.01
CA GLN A 234 17.24 -34.16 -9.07
C GLN A 234 17.87 -35.35 -9.80
N SER A 235 18.01 -35.25 -11.13
CA SER A 235 18.66 -36.27 -11.97
C SER A 235 20.13 -36.44 -11.56
N ILE A 236 20.61 -37.68 -11.50
CA ILE A 236 22.00 -38.03 -11.15
C ILE A 236 22.84 -38.32 -12.41
N ALA A 237 22.19 -38.56 -13.56
CA ALA A 237 22.86 -38.84 -14.83
C ALA A 237 22.81 -37.62 -15.76
N PRO A 238 23.93 -37.26 -16.42
CA PRO A 238 23.97 -36.22 -17.43
C PRO A 238 23.21 -36.66 -18.70
N ILE A 239 22.62 -35.71 -19.42
CA ILE A 239 21.82 -35.98 -20.63
C ILE A 239 22.66 -36.71 -21.70
N ALA A 240 23.92 -36.30 -21.87
CA ALA A 240 24.87 -36.92 -22.79
C ALA A 240 25.24 -38.38 -22.46
N GLY A 241 24.98 -38.84 -21.24
CA GLY A 241 25.25 -40.21 -20.80
C GLY A 241 24.04 -41.14 -20.88
N ASN A 242 22.85 -40.64 -21.29
CA ASN A 242 21.62 -41.42 -21.26
C ASN A 242 21.15 -41.81 -22.68
N PRO A 243 21.30 -43.08 -23.09
CA PRO A 243 20.93 -43.54 -24.44
C PRO A 243 19.45 -43.39 -24.76
N VAL A 244 18.55 -43.45 -23.76
CA VAL A 244 17.11 -43.25 -23.97
C VAL A 244 16.80 -41.79 -24.31
N LEU A 245 17.48 -40.84 -23.66
CA LEU A 245 17.29 -39.41 -23.94
C LEU A 245 17.98 -38.99 -25.25
N LEU A 246 19.13 -39.58 -25.58
CA LEU A 246 19.81 -39.37 -26.86
C LEU A 246 18.97 -39.91 -28.03
N GLN A 247 18.40 -41.11 -27.90
CA GLN A 247 17.49 -41.65 -28.90
C GLN A 247 16.25 -40.77 -29.08
N LEU A 248 15.76 -40.18 -27.99
CA LEU A 248 14.60 -39.28 -28.02
C LEU A 248 14.94 -37.91 -28.64
N LEU A 249 16.19 -37.42 -28.50
CA LEU A 249 16.71 -36.25 -29.21
C LEU A 249 16.86 -36.51 -30.72
N GLU A 250 17.38 -37.69 -31.11
CA GLU A 250 17.61 -38.04 -32.52
C GLU A 250 16.31 -38.33 -33.26
N THR A 251 15.39 -39.06 -32.64
CA THR A 251 14.18 -39.55 -33.32
C THR A 251 12.99 -38.62 -33.13
N GLN A 252 12.92 -37.85 -32.03
CA GLN A 252 11.74 -37.11 -31.59
C GLN A 252 10.45 -37.96 -31.54
N GLN A 253 10.59 -39.29 -31.40
CA GLN A 253 9.49 -40.24 -31.28
C GLN A 253 9.47 -40.88 -29.89
N PRO A 254 8.33 -41.45 -29.46
CA PRO A 254 8.26 -42.20 -28.21
C PRO A 254 9.24 -43.38 -28.17
N VAL A 255 10.00 -43.50 -27.08
CA VAL A 255 10.91 -44.62 -26.82
C VAL A 255 10.22 -45.62 -25.89
N ILE A 256 10.14 -46.88 -26.32
CA ILE A 256 9.37 -47.94 -25.66
C ILE A 256 10.31 -49.05 -25.25
N ILE A 257 10.26 -49.46 -23.97
CA ILE A 257 11.03 -50.58 -23.43
C ILE A 257 10.07 -51.48 -22.64
N GLU A 258 9.88 -52.72 -23.10
CA GLU A 258 8.91 -53.67 -22.54
C GLU A 258 9.47 -54.47 -21.33
N ASP A 259 10.75 -54.85 -21.37
CA ASP A 259 11.50 -55.39 -20.22
C ASP A 259 12.95 -54.87 -20.25
N LEU A 260 13.30 -54.01 -19.29
CA LEU A 260 14.61 -53.36 -19.18
C LEU A 260 15.76 -54.37 -18.97
N ARG A 261 15.45 -55.57 -18.44
CA ARG A 261 16.43 -56.62 -18.13
C ARG A 261 16.90 -57.40 -19.36
N LEU A 262 16.22 -57.24 -20.50
CA LEU A 262 16.62 -57.84 -21.78
C LEU A 262 17.68 -57.01 -22.51
N GLN A 263 17.99 -55.80 -22.01
CA GLN A 263 19.00 -54.91 -22.58
C GLN A 263 20.12 -54.69 -21.56
N GLU A 264 21.24 -55.42 -21.70
CA GLU A 264 22.40 -55.36 -20.79
C GLU A 264 23.00 -53.95 -20.71
N GLU A 265 23.02 -53.20 -21.82
CA GLU A 265 23.55 -51.83 -21.92
C GLU A 265 22.71 -50.77 -21.15
N LEU A 266 21.43 -51.05 -20.89
CA LEU A 266 20.48 -50.14 -20.25
C LEU A 266 20.20 -50.48 -18.78
N SER A 267 20.67 -51.65 -18.34
CA SER A 267 20.42 -52.19 -16.99
C SER A 267 21.23 -51.49 -15.88
N GLU A 268 22.37 -50.87 -16.22
CA GLU A 268 23.21 -50.09 -15.28
C GLU A 268 22.83 -48.60 -15.19
N LEU A 269 22.02 -48.10 -16.11
CA LEU A 269 21.64 -46.70 -16.19
C LEU A 269 20.49 -46.39 -15.23
N ASN A 270 20.84 -45.80 -14.09
CA ASN A 270 19.87 -45.14 -13.21
C ASN A 270 19.15 -44.05 -14.00
N LEU A 271 17.94 -44.37 -14.48
CA LEU A 271 16.97 -43.39 -14.98
C LEU A 271 16.78 -42.26 -13.94
N PRO A 272 16.26 -41.08 -14.33
CA PRO A 272 16.36 -39.81 -13.59
C PRO A 272 15.85 -39.79 -12.13
N LEU A 273 15.29 -40.88 -11.62
CA LEU A 273 14.69 -41.03 -10.30
C LEU A 273 15.13 -42.37 -9.69
N ARG A 274 15.52 -42.37 -8.41
CA ARG A 274 16.08 -43.46 -7.56
C ARG A 274 15.29 -44.80 -7.47
N VAL A 275 14.38 -45.13 -8.39
CA VAL A 275 13.47 -46.27 -8.28
C VAL A 275 13.65 -47.20 -9.50
N PRO A 276 13.89 -48.52 -9.30
CA PRO A 276 14.07 -49.47 -10.40
C PRO A 276 12.80 -49.57 -11.26
N ALA A 277 12.96 -49.65 -12.58
CA ALA A 277 11.88 -49.85 -13.53
C ALA A 277 12.15 -51.12 -14.36
N ARG A 278 11.09 -51.90 -14.60
CA ARG A 278 11.11 -53.09 -15.46
C ARG A 278 10.54 -52.80 -16.84
N ALA A 279 9.58 -51.89 -16.97
CA ALA A 279 9.11 -51.41 -18.28
C ALA A 279 9.00 -49.87 -18.29
N LEU A 280 9.26 -49.27 -19.45
CA LEU A 280 9.39 -47.83 -19.63
C LEU A 280 8.71 -47.35 -20.92
N LEU A 281 8.01 -46.23 -20.84
CA LEU A 281 7.55 -45.46 -22.00
C LEU A 281 7.97 -44.00 -21.80
N VAL A 282 8.80 -43.48 -22.70
CA VAL A 282 9.26 -42.09 -22.68
C VAL A 282 8.72 -41.37 -23.89
N VAL A 283 8.04 -40.25 -23.67
CA VAL A 283 7.36 -39.48 -24.71
C VAL A 283 7.93 -38.06 -24.73
N PRO A 284 8.29 -37.53 -25.91
CA PRO A 284 8.84 -36.19 -26.05
C PRO A 284 7.78 -35.10 -25.80
N LEU A 285 8.17 -34.01 -25.13
CA LEU A 285 7.42 -32.75 -25.08
C LEU A 285 7.94 -31.87 -26.22
N LEU A 286 7.18 -31.76 -27.31
CA LEU A 286 7.55 -30.97 -28.48
C LEU A 286 6.77 -29.65 -28.51
N ALA A 287 7.48 -28.54 -28.60
CA ALA A 287 6.91 -27.22 -28.85
C ALA A 287 7.64 -26.60 -30.06
N ASP A 288 6.90 -26.20 -31.09
CA ASP A 288 7.45 -25.66 -32.34
C ASP A 288 8.59 -26.53 -32.94
N ASP A 289 8.38 -27.86 -32.98
CA ASP A 289 9.33 -28.88 -33.42
C ASP A 289 10.66 -28.97 -32.62
N GLN A 290 10.72 -28.30 -31.46
CA GLN A 290 11.82 -28.39 -30.50
C GLN A 290 11.45 -29.24 -29.30
N LEU A 291 12.38 -30.09 -28.88
CA LEU A 291 12.25 -30.88 -27.66
C LEU A 291 12.49 -29.99 -26.43
N ILE A 292 11.44 -29.76 -25.65
CA ILE A 292 11.48 -28.95 -24.42
C ILE A 292 11.42 -29.79 -23.14
N GLY A 293 11.36 -31.11 -23.29
CA GLY A 293 11.39 -32.06 -22.19
C GLY A 293 10.81 -33.43 -22.56
N SER A 294 10.44 -34.22 -21.54
CA SER A 294 9.87 -35.55 -21.72
C SER A 294 8.92 -35.95 -20.59
N ILE A 295 7.94 -36.79 -20.91
CA ILE A 295 7.12 -37.50 -19.93
C ILE A 295 7.59 -38.96 -19.88
N THR A 296 7.84 -39.47 -18.68
CA THR A 296 8.32 -40.83 -18.45
C THR A 296 7.31 -41.62 -17.62
N LEU A 297 6.81 -42.71 -18.19
CA LEU A 297 5.89 -43.65 -17.56
C LEU A 297 6.64 -44.95 -17.24
N ARG A 298 6.46 -45.48 -16.03
CA ARG A 298 7.21 -46.66 -15.55
C ARG A 298 6.35 -47.72 -14.88
N GLN A 299 6.74 -48.98 -15.07
CA GLN A 299 6.26 -50.14 -14.32
C GLN A 299 7.43 -50.79 -13.58
N ILE A 300 7.27 -51.11 -12.30
CA ILE A 300 8.36 -51.55 -11.42
C ILE A 300 8.49 -53.08 -11.39
N ASN A 301 7.36 -53.79 -11.23
CA ASN A 301 7.40 -55.22 -10.84
C ASN A 301 7.23 -56.20 -12.01
N ALA A 302 6.72 -55.76 -13.16
CA ALA A 302 6.33 -56.62 -14.27
C ALA A 302 6.78 -56.02 -15.61
N PRO A 303 7.03 -56.85 -16.65
CA PRO A 303 7.16 -56.33 -17.99
C PRO A 303 5.79 -55.85 -18.46
N ARG A 304 5.76 -54.85 -19.34
CA ARG A 304 4.51 -54.29 -19.84
C ARG A 304 4.60 -54.14 -21.34
N ASN A 305 3.68 -54.78 -22.05
CA ASN A 305 3.44 -54.49 -23.46
C ASN A 305 2.63 -53.20 -23.56
N TRP A 306 3.19 -52.19 -24.21
CA TRP A 306 2.57 -50.88 -24.38
C TRP A 306 1.71 -50.91 -25.64
N ASN A 307 0.39 -50.93 -25.46
CA ASN A 307 -0.54 -50.90 -26.58
C ASN A 307 -0.42 -49.58 -27.35
N ARG A 308 -0.68 -49.60 -28.66
CA ARG A 308 -0.73 -48.38 -29.51
C ARG A 308 -1.64 -47.30 -28.92
N SER A 309 -2.76 -47.70 -28.31
CA SER A 309 -3.67 -46.79 -27.62
C SER A 309 -3.05 -46.04 -26.44
N ASP A 310 -2.15 -46.69 -25.69
CA ASP A 310 -1.49 -46.11 -24.52
C ASP A 310 -0.43 -45.09 -24.97
N ILE A 311 0.28 -45.41 -26.05
CA ILE A 311 1.29 -44.55 -26.67
C ILE A 311 0.63 -43.30 -27.25
N ASP A 312 -0.43 -43.45 -28.04
CA ASP A 312 -1.19 -42.33 -28.64
C ASP A 312 -1.74 -41.38 -27.56
N LEU A 313 -2.27 -41.94 -26.46
CA LEU A 313 -2.78 -41.14 -25.35
C LEU A 313 -1.67 -40.35 -24.66
N ALA A 314 -0.54 -41.01 -24.36
CA ALA A 314 0.60 -40.34 -23.73
C ALA A 314 1.18 -39.24 -24.63
N GLN A 315 1.24 -39.45 -25.95
CA GLN A 315 1.70 -38.46 -26.93
C GLN A 315 0.74 -37.27 -27.08
N ALA A 316 -0.57 -37.52 -27.06
CA ALA A 316 -1.58 -36.45 -27.06
C ALA A 316 -1.48 -35.57 -25.79
N VAL A 317 -1.31 -36.20 -24.63
CA VAL A 317 -1.13 -35.48 -23.36
C VAL A 317 0.20 -34.74 -23.32
N ALA A 318 1.29 -35.33 -23.83
CA ALA A 318 2.59 -34.68 -23.94
C ALA A 318 2.53 -33.43 -24.84
N SER A 319 1.81 -33.50 -25.96
CA SER A 319 1.63 -32.35 -26.85
C SER A 319 0.90 -31.19 -26.15
N GLN A 320 -0.17 -31.48 -25.38
CA GLN A 320 -0.88 -30.45 -24.59
C GLN A 320 -0.03 -29.91 -23.43
N ALA A 321 0.74 -30.79 -22.78
CA ALA A 321 1.68 -30.40 -21.73
C ALA A 321 2.76 -29.46 -22.26
N ALA A 322 3.28 -29.71 -23.46
CA ALA A 322 4.28 -28.86 -24.10
C ALA A 322 3.76 -27.43 -24.34
N ILE A 323 2.54 -27.31 -24.88
CA ILE A 323 1.87 -26.01 -25.08
C ILE A 323 1.70 -25.27 -23.74
N ALA A 324 1.26 -25.96 -22.70
CA ALA A 324 1.04 -25.35 -21.39
C ALA A 324 2.35 -24.89 -20.73
N VAL A 325 3.43 -25.66 -20.87
CA VAL A 325 4.79 -25.28 -20.42
C VAL A 325 5.24 -24.01 -21.14
N GLN A 326 5.08 -23.94 -22.46
CA GLN A 326 5.48 -22.79 -23.27
C GLN A 326 4.69 -21.53 -22.89
N GLN A 327 3.37 -21.64 -22.74
CA GLN A 327 2.52 -20.53 -22.31
C GLN A 327 2.89 -20.02 -20.91
N SER A 328 3.18 -20.93 -19.98
CA SER A 328 3.61 -20.57 -18.64
C SER A 328 4.97 -19.83 -18.65
N ARG A 329 5.95 -20.31 -19.43
CA ARG A 329 7.25 -19.64 -19.62
C ARG A 329 7.08 -18.25 -20.21
N LEU A 330 6.31 -18.13 -21.31
CA LEU A 330 6.04 -16.83 -21.95
C LEU A 330 5.40 -15.85 -20.96
N TYR A 331 4.37 -16.27 -20.23
CA TYR A 331 3.72 -15.42 -19.24
C TYR A 331 4.68 -14.97 -18.13
N GLN A 332 5.54 -15.85 -17.63
CA GLN A 332 6.56 -15.50 -16.63
C GLN A 332 7.57 -14.48 -17.18
N THR A 333 8.09 -14.68 -18.39
CA THR A 333 9.04 -13.75 -19.02
C THR A 333 8.38 -12.39 -19.28
N THR A 334 7.15 -12.36 -19.83
CA THR A 334 6.41 -11.11 -20.05
C THR A 334 6.16 -10.37 -18.73
N ARG A 335 5.80 -11.10 -17.66
CA ARG A 335 5.62 -10.49 -16.34
C ARG A 335 6.92 -9.92 -15.79
N GLN A 336 8.03 -10.65 -15.88
CA GLN A 336 9.34 -10.16 -15.46
C GLN A 336 9.78 -8.92 -16.26
N GLN A 337 9.53 -8.90 -17.57
CA GLN A 337 9.78 -7.74 -18.42
C GLN A 337 8.92 -6.54 -18.02
N ALA A 338 7.64 -6.75 -17.74
CA ALA A 338 6.73 -5.70 -17.28
C ALA A 338 7.18 -5.13 -15.92
N GLU A 339 7.55 -5.99 -14.97
CA GLU A 339 8.11 -5.57 -13.67
C GLU A 339 9.41 -4.76 -13.85
N ARG A 340 10.30 -5.18 -14.76
CA ARG A 340 11.54 -4.45 -15.08
C ARG A 340 11.25 -3.09 -15.72
N LEU A 341 10.28 -3.01 -16.63
CA LEU A 341 9.86 -1.76 -17.28
C LEU A 341 9.26 -0.79 -16.27
N MET A 342 8.40 -1.27 -15.36
CA MET A 342 7.83 -0.45 -14.30
C MET A 342 8.91 0.10 -13.37
N GLU A 343 9.92 -0.69 -13.03
CA GLU A 343 11.05 -0.23 -12.21
C GLU A 343 11.89 0.84 -12.93
N LEU A 344 12.15 0.67 -14.23
CA LEU A 344 12.85 1.68 -15.04
C LEU A 344 12.03 2.97 -15.16
N ASP A 345 10.71 2.86 -15.35
CA ASP A 345 9.82 4.02 -15.44
C ASP A 345 9.73 4.77 -14.09
N ARG A 346 9.72 4.04 -12.97
CA ARG A 346 9.81 4.62 -11.62
C ARG A 346 11.11 5.40 -11.44
N GLN A 347 12.26 4.80 -11.75
CA GLN A 347 13.56 5.45 -11.65
C GLN A 347 13.65 6.70 -12.55
N LYS A 348 13.10 6.63 -13.76
CA LYS A 348 13.02 7.77 -14.69
C LYS A 348 12.15 8.88 -14.12
N THR A 349 11.01 8.54 -13.54
CA THR A 349 10.09 9.52 -12.94
C THR A 349 10.72 10.21 -11.73
N GLU A 350 11.35 9.46 -10.84
CA GLU A 350 12.10 10.00 -9.69
C GLU A 350 13.24 10.92 -10.13
N PHE A 351 13.97 10.53 -11.19
CA PHE A 351 15.00 11.37 -11.81
C PHE A 351 14.46 12.72 -12.28
N PHE A 352 13.36 12.76 -13.05
CA PHE A 352 12.81 14.02 -13.56
C PHE A 352 12.24 14.90 -12.45
N GLN A 353 11.72 14.30 -11.38
CA GLN A 353 11.23 15.03 -10.21
C GLN A 353 12.38 15.73 -9.47
N ASN A 354 13.49 15.03 -9.23
CA ASN A 354 14.65 15.59 -8.54
C ASN A 354 15.33 16.70 -9.35
N VAL A 355 15.55 16.47 -10.66
CA VAL A 355 16.04 17.52 -11.59
C VAL A 355 15.09 18.71 -11.62
N SER A 356 13.78 18.40 -11.64
CA SER A 356 12.65 19.32 -11.42
C SER A 356 12.92 20.37 -10.37
N HIS A 357 13.18 19.85 -9.18
CA HIS A 357 13.35 20.60 -7.95
C HIS A 357 14.64 21.42 -7.95
N GLU A 358 15.77 20.78 -8.28
CA GLU A 358 17.09 21.42 -8.31
C GLU A 358 17.16 22.60 -9.31
N PHE A 359 16.30 22.63 -10.32
CA PHE A 359 16.20 23.76 -11.26
C PHE A 359 15.30 24.89 -10.76
N ARG A 360 14.16 24.58 -10.13
CA ARG A 360 13.14 25.58 -9.75
C ARG A 360 13.60 26.51 -8.63
N THR A 361 14.33 25.99 -7.64
CA THR A 361 14.82 26.81 -6.53
C THR A 361 15.78 27.92 -6.97
N PRO A 362 16.87 27.65 -7.72
CA PRO A 362 17.74 28.72 -8.22
C PRO A 362 17.01 29.66 -9.19
N LEU A 363 16.07 29.16 -10.01
CA LEU A 363 15.23 30.01 -10.86
C LEU A 363 14.36 30.98 -10.06
N THR A 364 13.79 30.54 -8.94
CA THR A 364 12.98 31.39 -8.05
C THR A 364 13.82 32.52 -7.46
N LEU A 365 15.03 32.18 -6.99
CA LEU A 365 15.98 33.12 -6.39
C LEU A 365 16.61 34.09 -7.41
N MET A 366 16.56 33.78 -8.70
CA MET A 366 16.97 34.68 -9.77
C MET A 366 15.83 35.57 -10.27
N LEU A 367 14.72 34.95 -10.68
CA LEU A 367 13.61 35.64 -11.34
C LEU A 367 12.90 36.60 -10.39
N GLY A 368 12.66 36.19 -9.14
CA GLY A 368 11.93 37.00 -8.18
C GLY A 368 12.55 38.39 -7.94
N PRO A 369 13.85 38.48 -7.55
CA PRO A 369 14.53 39.76 -7.39
C PRO A 369 14.61 40.57 -8.69
N LEU A 370 14.95 39.93 -9.81
CA LEU A 370 15.08 40.59 -11.12
C LEU A 370 13.75 41.19 -11.60
N GLU A 371 12.65 40.44 -11.54
CA GLU A 371 11.32 40.92 -11.89
C GLU A 371 10.88 42.07 -10.99
N SER A 372 11.20 42.00 -9.69
CA SER A 372 10.90 43.06 -8.73
C SER A 372 11.65 44.35 -9.08
N ALA A 373 12.95 44.28 -9.36
CA ALA A 373 13.78 45.42 -9.74
C ALA A 373 13.28 46.07 -11.04
N VAL A 374 13.02 45.26 -12.07
CA VAL A 374 12.49 45.72 -13.38
C VAL A 374 11.14 46.41 -13.21
N ARG A 375 10.22 45.85 -12.40
CA ARG A 375 8.89 46.44 -12.18
C ARG A 375 8.94 47.71 -11.34
N GLN A 376 9.77 47.75 -10.30
CA GLN A 376 9.90 48.92 -9.43
C GLN A 376 10.74 50.04 -10.05
N LYS A 377 11.41 49.76 -11.18
CA LYS A 377 12.38 50.66 -11.83
C LYS A 377 13.48 51.09 -10.85
N GLN A 378 13.94 50.15 -10.04
CA GLN A 378 15.01 50.34 -9.07
C GLN A 378 16.18 49.43 -9.39
N ASP A 379 17.37 49.83 -8.96
CA ASP A 379 18.55 48.98 -9.05
C ASP A 379 18.40 47.78 -8.12
N LEU A 380 18.94 46.64 -8.55
CA LEU A 380 18.94 45.44 -7.73
C LEU A 380 19.96 45.61 -6.59
N PRO A 381 19.57 45.42 -5.31
CA PRO A 381 20.52 45.48 -4.20
C PRO A 381 21.70 44.53 -4.42
N HIS A 382 22.89 44.93 -3.97
CA HIS A 382 24.12 44.15 -4.18
C HIS A 382 23.99 42.71 -3.66
N GLU A 383 23.46 42.52 -2.46
CA GLU A 383 23.19 41.20 -1.88
C GLU A 383 22.29 40.32 -2.76
N GLN A 384 21.19 40.87 -3.29
CA GLN A 384 20.27 40.13 -4.16
C GLN A 384 20.91 39.81 -5.51
N SER A 385 21.78 40.71 -6.00
CA SER A 385 22.56 40.49 -7.22
C SER A 385 23.57 39.35 -7.05
N LEU A 386 24.22 39.26 -5.88
CA LEU A 386 25.14 38.17 -5.55
C LEU A 386 24.40 36.82 -5.44
N ILE A 387 23.24 36.78 -4.76
CA ILE A 387 22.41 35.58 -4.66
C ILE A 387 21.94 35.12 -6.04
N ALA A 388 21.45 36.05 -6.88
CA ALA A 388 21.02 35.73 -8.24
C ALA A 388 22.18 35.23 -9.11
N LEU A 389 23.36 35.85 -9.03
CA LEU A 389 24.55 35.43 -9.78
C LEU A 389 25.04 34.05 -9.35
N ARG A 390 25.05 33.76 -8.03
CA ARG A 390 25.39 32.44 -7.48
C ARG A 390 24.46 31.37 -8.04
N ASN A 391 23.15 31.60 -7.95
CA ASN A 391 22.13 30.66 -8.42
C ASN A 391 22.15 30.50 -9.95
N SER A 392 22.51 31.55 -10.70
CA SER A 392 22.72 31.48 -12.16
C SER A 392 23.87 30.54 -12.52
N ARG A 393 25.03 30.71 -11.87
CA ARG A 393 26.22 29.88 -12.10
C ARG A 393 25.98 28.43 -11.70
N ARG A 394 25.30 28.21 -10.57
CA ARG A 394 24.89 26.86 -10.13
C ARG A 394 23.99 26.18 -11.15
N LEU A 395 22.97 26.87 -11.67
CA LEU A 395 22.07 26.32 -12.68
C LEU A 395 22.83 25.97 -13.97
N LEU A 396 23.72 26.84 -14.45
CA LEU A 396 24.53 26.57 -15.63
C LEU A 396 25.40 25.32 -15.46
N ARG A 397 26.01 25.14 -14.28
CA ARG A 397 26.79 23.93 -13.98
C ARG A 397 25.92 22.68 -13.98
N LEU A 398 24.76 22.72 -13.34
CA LEU A 398 23.79 21.63 -13.32
C LEU A 398 23.37 21.22 -14.74
N VAL A 399 23.11 22.19 -15.61
CA VAL A 399 22.79 21.95 -17.03
C VAL A 399 23.97 21.30 -17.76
N ASN A 400 25.19 21.82 -17.58
CA ASN A 400 26.38 21.24 -18.23
C ASN A 400 26.67 19.82 -17.74
N GLN A 401 26.55 19.54 -16.44
CA GLN A 401 26.71 18.19 -15.88
C GLN A 401 25.67 17.21 -16.44
N LEU A 402 24.42 17.66 -16.59
CA LEU A 402 23.37 16.85 -17.19
C LEU A 402 23.64 16.56 -18.67
N LEU A 403 24.11 17.54 -19.43
CA LEU A 403 24.49 17.37 -20.84
C LEU A 403 25.69 16.44 -21.00
N ASP A 404 26.68 16.53 -20.11
CA ASP A 404 27.85 15.64 -20.10
C ASP A 404 27.42 14.19 -19.83
N LEU A 405 26.53 13.95 -18.87
CA LEU A 405 25.97 12.62 -18.58
C LEU A 405 25.13 12.07 -19.74
N GLN A 406 24.30 12.89 -20.38
CA GLN A 406 23.53 12.47 -21.56
C GLN A 406 24.45 12.07 -22.72
N ARG A 407 25.56 12.79 -22.93
CA ARG A 407 26.55 12.44 -23.96
C ARG A 407 27.28 11.13 -23.64
N LEU A 408 27.50 10.82 -22.36
CA LEU A 408 28.07 9.54 -21.92
C LEU A 408 27.08 8.38 -22.15
N ASP A 409 25.82 8.54 -21.74
CA ASP A 409 24.76 7.51 -21.90
C ASP A 409 24.52 7.16 -23.38
N ASP A 410 24.55 8.16 -24.27
CA ASP A 410 24.40 7.96 -25.72
C ASP A 410 25.65 7.38 -26.39
N GLY A 411 26.74 7.16 -25.65
CA GLY A 411 28.05 6.75 -26.21
C GLY A 411 28.68 7.79 -27.13
N ARG A 412 28.21 9.05 -27.09
CA ARG A 412 28.66 10.15 -27.97
C ARG A 412 29.80 10.97 -27.37
N MET A 413 30.14 10.76 -26.10
CA MET A 413 31.28 11.41 -25.48
C MET A 413 32.58 10.83 -26.05
N GLN A 414 33.16 11.52 -27.02
CA GLN A 414 34.48 11.20 -27.56
C GLN A 414 35.56 11.78 -26.64
N ALA A 415 36.43 10.91 -26.12
CA ALA A 415 37.63 11.30 -25.38
C ALA A 415 38.80 11.45 -26.33
N SER A 416 39.71 12.36 -26.00
CA SER A 416 40.98 12.55 -26.70
C SER A 416 42.10 12.37 -25.68
N PHE A 417 42.73 11.20 -25.70
CA PHE A 417 43.73 10.83 -24.70
C PHE A 417 45.12 11.26 -25.17
N CYS A 418 45.80 12.06 -24.36
CA CYS A 418 47.19 12.47 -24.59
C CYS A 418 48.10 11.98 -23.46
N PRO A 419 49.38 11.69 -23.74
CA PRO A 419 50.35 11.36 -22.70
C PRO A 419 50.56 12.58 -21.79
N CYS A 420 50.43 12.39 -20.48
CA CYS A 420 50.59 13.44 -19.50
C CYS A 420 51.26 12.94 -18.22
N ASN A 421 51.93 13.88 -17.53
CA ASN A 421 52.47 13.66 -16.21
C ASN A 421 51.41 13.98 -15.15
N LEU A 422 50.82 12.94 -14.55
CA LEU A 422 49.77 13.11 -13.55
C LEU A 422 50.20 13.98 -12.35
N VAL A 423 51.48 13.94 -11.98
CA VAL A 423 52.01 14.75 -10.87
C VAL A 423 51.91 16.25 -11.20
N GLU A 424 52.20 16.63 -12.44
CA GLU A 424 52.10 18.04 -12.88
C GLU A 424 50.66 18.52 -12.92
N VAL A 425 49.75 17.71 -13.49
CA VAL A 425 48.32 18.03 -13.56
C VAL A 425 47.73 18.20 -12.15
N VAL A 426 47.96 17.23 -11.26
CA VAL A 426 47.47 17.30 -9.87
C VAL A 426 48.09 18.49 -9.13
N SER A 427 49.39 18.75 -9.31
CA SER A 427 50.04 19.89 -8.66
C SER A 427 49.43 21.22 -9.10
N GLN A 428 49.16 21.41 -10.39
CA GLN A 428 48.56 22.65 -10.90
C GLN A 428 47.16 22.87 -10.34
N ILE A 429 46.33 21.84 -10.28
CA ILE A 429 44.97 21.95 -9.73
C ILE A 429 45.02 22.18 -8.21
N VAL A 430 45.92 21.52 -7.48
CA VAL A 430 46.04 21.75 -6.03
C VAL A 430 46.46 23.18 -5.71
N GLU A 431 47.36 23.79 -6.49
CA GLU A 431 47.75 25.20 -6.32
C GLU A 431 46.57 26.16 -6.50
N VAL A 432 45.64 25.83 -7.40
CA VAL A 432 44.40 26.57 -7.58
C VAL A 432 43.51 26.52 -6.33
N PHE A 433 43.50 25.40 -5.59
CA PHE A 433 42.69 25.23 -4.38
C PHE A 433 43.35 25.81 -3.10
N ARG A 434 44.65 26.07 -3.12
CA ARG A 434 45.43 26.55 -1.95
C ARG A 434 44.86 27.83 -1.30
N PRO A 435 44.52 28.91 -2.04
CA PRO A 435 43.96 30.12 -1.44
C PRO A 435 42.62 29.90 -0.73
N TYR A 436 41.82 28.94 -1.20
CA TYR A 436 40.52 28.61 -0.63
C TYR A 436 40.65 27.82 0.67
N CYS A 437 41.59 26.87 0.71
CA CYS A 437 41.94 26.15 1.92
C CYS A 437 42.44 27.14 3.00
N GLU A 438 43.32 28.07 2.64
CA GLU A 438 43.83 29.10 3.56
C GLU A 438 42.70 29.96 4.14
N LYS A 439 41.77 30.41 3.28
CA LYS A 439 40.62 31.23 3.67
C LYS A 439 39.63 30.50 4.59
N LYS A 440 39.51 29.17 4.47
CA LYS A 440 38.70 28.32 5.36
C LYS A 440 39.52 27.74 6.54
N HIS A 441 40.78 28.16 6.71
CA HIS A 441 41.71 27.66 7.73
C HIS A 441 41.93 26.14 7.68
N LEU A 442 42.05 25.58 6.48
CA LEU A 442 42.33 24.17 6.21
C LEU A 442 43.81 23.96 5.86
N GLY A 443 44.42 22.90 6.39
CA GLY A 443 45.72 22.43 5.94
C GLY A 443 45.60 21.65 4.63
N ILE A 444 46.47 21.93 3.65
CA ILE A 444 46.58 21.12 2.42
C ILE A 444 48.00 20.61 2.26
N SER A 445 48.17 19.29 2.09
CA SER A 445 49.47 18.66 1.86
C SER A 445 49.42 17.72 0.66
N THR A 446 50.55 17.60 -0.03
CA THR A 446 50.69 16.79 -1.24
C THR A 446 51.86 15.83 -1.08
N GLN A 447 51.62 14.55 -1.30
CA GLN A 447 52.64 13.49 -1.34
C GLN A 447 52.66 12.91 -2.74
N LEU A 448 53.44 13.53 -3.63
CA LEU A 448 53.46 13.18 -5.05
C LEU A 448 54.76 12.43 -5.37
N THR A 449 54.62 11.16 -5.73
CA THR A 449 55.74 10.33 -6.21
C THR A 449 55.74 10.33 -7.74
N SER A 450 56.91 10.50 -8.35
CA SER A 450 57.04 10.46 -9.81
C SER A 450 56.52 9.13 -10.38
N CYS A 451 55.69 9.22 -11.42
CA CYS A 451 54.99 8.09 -12.03
C CYS A 451 55.30 8.00 -13.54
N VAL A 452 55.03 6.83 -14.12
CA VAL A 452 55.09 6.61 -15.58
C VAL A 452 53.96 7.41 -16.26
N GLU A 453 54.19 7.86 -17.49
CA GLU A 453 53.19 8.58 -18.30
C GLU A 453 51.85 7.83 -18.37
N VAL A 454 50.78 8.56 -18.06
CA VAL A 454 49.39 8.10 -18.20
C VAL A 454 48.75 8.84 -19.37
N TYR A 455 47.80 8.17 -20.03
CA TYR A 455 47.08 8.73 -21.16
C TYR A 455 45.73 9.24 -20.68
N LEU A 456 45.58 10.56 -20.62
CA LEU A 456 44.37 11.21 -20.10
C LEU A 456 43.80 12.19 -21.11
N ASP A 457 42.48 12.33 -21.10
CA ASP A 457 41.79 13.49 -21.63
C ASP A 457 41.81 14.56 -20.54
N LEU A 458 42.72 15.53 -20.70
CA LEU A 458 42.99 16.55 -19.67
C LEU A 458 41.71 17.31 -19.28
N GLU A 459 40.88 17.70 -20.25
CA GLU A 459 39.64 18.45 -19.97
C GLU A 459 38.66 17.63 -19.11
N LYS A 460 38.52 16.33 -19.39
CA LYS A 460 37.62 15.45 -18.63
C LYS A 460 38.23 15.07 -17.29
N PHE A 461 39.54 14.82 -17.24
CA PHE A 461 40.19 14.41 -16.00
C PHE A 461 40.35 15.56 -14.99
N ASP A 462 40.48 16.80 -15.47
CA ASP A 462 40.41 18.00 -14.62
C ASP A 462 39.11 18.04 -13.81
N LYS A 463 37.97 17.71 -14.44
CA LYS A 463 36.67 17.62 -13.75
C LYS A 463 36.67 16.56 -12.66
N VAL A 464 37.40 15.46 -12.82
CA VAL A 464 37.51 14.41 -11.80
C VAL A 464 38.22 14.95 -10.56
N ILE A 465 39.39 15.55 -10.75
CA ILE A 465 40.21 16.11 -9.66
C ILE A 465 39.45 17.24 -8.97
N TYR A 466 38.83 18.14 -9.75
CA TYR A 466 38.05 19.26 -9.24
C TYR A 466 36.89 18.80 -8.35
N ASN A 467 36.08 17.83 -8.80
CA ASN A 467 34.95 17.33 -8.02
C ASN A 467 35.39 16.70 -6.69
N LEU A 468 36.50 15.96 -6.67
CA LEU A 468 37.02 15.36 -5.44
C LEU A 468 37.57 16.42 -4.48
N LEU A 469 38.37 17.37 -4.96
CA LEU A 469 38.94 18.43 -4.12
C LEU A 469 37.88 19.42 -3.62
N SER A 470 36.93 19.80 -4.48
CA SER A 470 35.80 20.64 -4.07
C SER A 470 34.99 19.97 -2.97
N ASN A 471 34.70 18.66 -3.08
CA ASN A 471 34.03 17.91 -2.01
C ASN A 471 34.87 17.88 -0.72
N ALA A 472 36.18 17.62 -0.82
CA ALA A 472 37.07 17.61 0.35
C ALA A 472 37.07 18.97 1.08
N VAL A 473 37.20 20.08 0.34
CA VAL A 473 37.14 21.43 0.91
C VAL A 473 35.78 21.73 1.51
N LYS A 474 34.69 21.30 0.86
CA LYS A 474 33.32 21.54 1.32
C LYS A 474 33.03 20.86 2.65
N PHE A 475 33.37 19.57 2.78
CA PHE A 475 32.98 18.72 3.91
C PHE A 475 34.01 18.65 5.05
N THR A 476 35.14 19.35 4.93
CA THR A 476 36.11 19.53 6.02
C THR A 476 35.83 20.82 6.78
N GLU A 477 35.76 20.75 8.11
CA GLU A 477 35.59 21.91 8.99
C GLU A 477 36.92 22.67 9.19
N ALA A 478 36.85 23.93 9.62
CA ALA A 478 38.03 24.76 9.87
C ALA A 478 38.99 24.10 10.87
N GLY A 479 40.30 24.11 10.56
CA GLY A 479 41.34 23.38 11.31
C GLY A 479 41.55 21.93 10.87
N GLY A 480 40.74 21.41 9.94
CA GLY A 480 40.96 20.11 9.31
C GLY A 480 42.09 20.10 8.27
N HIS A 481 42.35 18.92 7.71
CA HIS A 481 43.46 18.68 6.79
C HIS A 481 43.01 17.88 5.56
N ILE A 482 43.48 18.29 4.37
CA ILE A 482 43.29 17.59 3.10
C ILE A 482 44.65 17.13 2.59
N THR A 483 44.78 15.85 2.27
CA THR A 483 46.00 15.23 1.80
C THR A 483 45.77 14.59 0.44
N ILE A 484 46.58 14.95 -0.54
CA ILE A 484 46.57 14.34 -1.87
C ILE A 484 47.80 13.47 -2.01
N THR A 485 47.61 12.18 -2.30
CA THR A 485 48.70 11.23 -2.55
C THR A 485 48.65 10.73 -3.99
N VAL A 486 49.82 10.66 -4.64
CA VAL A 486 49.97 10.03 -5.96
C VAL A 486 51.16 9.08 -5.88
N GLU A 487 50.91 7.78 -6.08
CA GLU A 487 51.92 6.74 -6.01
C GLU A 487 51.80 5.70 -7.14
N PRO A 488 52.91 5.24 -7.71
CA PRO A 488 52.89 4.16 -8.70
C PRO A 488 52.66 2.81 -8.01
N THR A 489 51.67 2.05 -8.46
CA THR A 489 51.34 0.70 -7.97
C THR A 489 51.44 -0.30 -9.12
N GLY A 490 52.66 -0.75 -9.44
CA GLY A 490 52.90 -1.72 -10.52
C GLY A 490 52.57 -1.18 -11.91
N LYS A 491 51.55 -1.74 -12.59
CA LYS A 491 51.04 -1.27 -13.90
C LYS A 491 49.92 -0.23 -13.78
N GLN A 492 49.69 0.31 -12.59
CA GLN A 492 48.67 1.31 -12.33
C GLN A 492 49.27 2.46 -11.52
N VAL A 493 48.65 3.63 -11.59
CA VAL A 493 48.91 4.78 -10.73
C VAL A 493 47.74 4.94 -9.79
N ARG A 494 48.03 5.06 -8.50
CA ARG A 494 47.03 5.31 -7.46
C ARG A 494 47.07 6.79 -7.10
N MET A 495 45.92 7.45 -7.21
CA MET A 495 45.69 8.80 -6.70
C MET A 495 44.69 8.72 -5.54
N GLN A 496 45.01 9.30 -4.39
CA GLN A 496 44.08 9.40 -3.27
C GLN A 496 43.86 10.85 -2.85
N VAL A 497 42.61 11.16 -2.52
CA VAL A 497 42.22 12.42 -1.89
C VAL A 497 41.63 12.05 -0.52
N THR A 498 42.36 12.39 0.53
CA THR A 498 41.99 12.14 1.92
C THR A 498 41.64 13.45 2.61
N ASP A 499 40.47 13.50 3.23
CA ASP A 499 40.03 14.60 4.07
C ASP A 499 39.78 14.13 5.50
N THR A 500 39.97 15.04 6.48
CA THR A 500 39.62 14.82 7.88
C THR A 500 38.23 15.38 8.21
N GLY A 501 37.30 15.35 7.24
CA GLY A 501 35.97 15.93 7.38
C GLY A 501 34.99 15.05 8.15
N ILE A 502 33.69 15.34 7.98
CA ILE A 502 32.59 14.68 8.71
C ILE A 502 32.47 13.17 8.48
N GLY A 503 33.15 12.63 7.47
CA GLY A 503 33.02 11.23 7.06
C GLY A 503 31.62 10.83 6.59
N ILE A 504 31.48 9.61 6.09
CA ILE A 504 30.27 9.08 5.47
C ILE A 504 29.78 7.87 6.26
N LYS A 505 28.47 7.79 6.48
CA LYS A 505 27.85 6.63 7.17
C LYS A 505 27.98 5.38 6.31
N LYS A 506 28.28 4.24 6.94
CA LYS A 506 28.47 2.95 6.26
C LYS A 506 27.31 2.54 5.35
N GLU A 507 26.08 2.88 5.74
CA GLU A 507 24.85 2.60 4.99
C GLU A 507 24.75 3.38 3.66
N GLN A 508 25.45 4.52 3.56
CA GLN A 508 25.38 5.43 2.40
C GLN A 508 26.47 5.12 1.37
N ILE A 509 27.57 4.48 1.78
CA ILE A 509 28.74 4.18 0.93
C ILE A 509 28.38 3.46 -0.39
N PRO A 510 27.54 2.40 -0.40
CA PRO A 510 27.22 1.68 -1.64
C PRO A 510 26.56 2.55 -2.71
N TYR A 511 26.01 3.69 -2.32
CA TYR A 511 25.13 4.51 -3.13
C TYR A 511 25.72 5.89 -3.48
N LEU A 512 26.97 6.16 -3.09
CA LEU A 512 27.62 7.48 -3.30
C LEU A 512 27.81 7.86 -4.77
N PHE A 513 27.95 6.86 -5.63
CA PHE A 513 28.15 7.06 -7.07
C PHE A 513 26.83 6.99 -7.86
N GLU A 514 25.68 6.87 -7.18
CA GLU A 514 24.39 6.95 -7.84
C GLU A 514 24.01 8.40 -8.17
N ARG A 515 23.29 8.58 -9.27
CA ARG A 515 22.91 9.89 -9.80
C ARG A 515 21.86 10.55 -8.89
N PHE A 516 22.02 11.84 -8.61
CA PHE A 516 21.10 12.67 -7.80
C PHE A 516 20.89 12.21 -6.36
N ARG A 517 21.75 11.33 -5.84
CA ARG A 517 21.66 10.86 -4.46
C ARG A 517 22.59 11.67 -3.58
N GLN A 518 22.05 12.24 -2.50
CA GLN A 518 22.81 12.96 -1.48
C GLN A 518 22.90 12.15 -0.18
N ALA A 519 24.01 12.26 0.53
CA ALA A 519 24.16 11.67 1.85
C ALA A 519 23.27 12.41 2.85
N SER A 520 22.18 11.77 3.29
CA SER A 520 21.28 12.29 4.32
C SER A 520 21.95 12.28 5.70
N SER A 521 22.54 13.40 6.10
CA SER A 521 22.97 13.67 7.47
C SER A 521 22.73 15.13 7.87
N SER A 522 22.41 15.31 9.15
CA SER A 522 21.54 16.34 9.70
C SER A 522 22.25 17.49 10.39
N VAL A 523 23.52 17.79 10.09
CA VAL A 523 24.30 18.69 10.96
C VAL A 523 24.84 19.98 10.33
N GLN A 524 25.16 20.07 9.04
CA GLN A 524 25.52 21.36 8.41
C GLN A 524 25.11 21.37 6.92
N ARG A 525 23.88 21.82 6.64
CA ARG A 525 23.33 21.93 5.27
C ARG A 525 23.68 23.24 4.54
N SER A 526 24.73 23.94 4.96
CA SER A 526 25.23 25.12 4.23
C SER A 526 25.79 24.79 2.83
N TYR A 527 25.82 23.50 2.47
CA TYR A 527 26.58 22.94 1.37
C TYR A 527 25.68 22.10 0.44
N GLU A 528 24.72 22.73 -0.24
CA GLU A 528 23.92 22.07 -1.29
C GLU A 528 24.78 21.67 -2.50
N GLY A 529 24.60 20.47 -3.06
CA GLY A 529 25.32 20.00 -4.25
C GLY A 529 24.43 19.11 -5.12
N SER A 530 24.63 19.12 -6.44
CA SER A 530 23.71 18.48 -7.41
C SER A 530 23.54 16.95 -7.28
N GLY A 531 24.38 16.26 -6.49
CA GLY A 531 24.42 14.80 -6.43
C GLY A 531 24.89 14.15 -7.74
N LEU A 532 25.41 14.94 -8.68
CA LEU A 532 25.92 14.46 -9.97
C LEU A 532 27.44 14.35 -10.01
N GLY A 533 28.15 15.07 -9.14
CA GLY A 533 29.62 15.19 -9.21
C GLY A 533 30.35 13.86 -9.06
N LEU A 534 29.98 13.02 -8.08
CA LEU A 534 30.63 11.72 -7.87
C LEU A 534 30.23 10.69 -8.93
N ALA A 535 28.98 10.71 -9.39
CA ALA A 535 28.55 9.88 -10.52
C ALA A 535 29.37 10.21 -11.79
N LEU A 536 29.55 11.51 -12.08
CA LEU A 536 30.40 11.96 -13.19
C LEU A 536 31.87 11.54 -12.98
N VAL A 537 32.41 11.64 -11.77
CA VAL A 537 33.76 11.15 -11.44
C VAL A 537 33.92 9.68 -11.81
N LYS A 538 32.96 8.83 -11.42
CA LYS A 538 33.00 7.40 -11.73
C LYS A 538 33.00 7.15 -13.24
N GLU A 539 32.04 7.74 -13.96
CA GLU A 539 31.90 7.56 -15.41
C GLU A 539 33.14 8.07 -16.16
N LEU A 540 33.69 9.23 -15.76
CA LEU A 540 34.90 9.77 -16.37
C LEU A 540 36.14 8.94 -16.04
N VAL A 541 36.28 8.39 -14.82
CA VAL A 541 37.39 7.48 -14.49
C VAL A 541 37.28 6.17 -15.27
N GLU A 542 36.08 5.62 -15.41
CA GLU A 542 35.81 4.41 -16.19
C GLU A 542 36.06 4.63 -17.70
N LEU A 543 35.75 5.82 -18.22
CA LEU A 543 36.10 6.26 -19.59
C LEU A 543 37.62 6.18 -19.86
N HIS A 544 38.44 6.44 -18.83
CA HIS A 544 39.90 6.33 -18.86
C HIS A 544 40.42 4.92 -18.54
N GLY A 545 39.53 3.91 -18.45
CA GLY A 545 39.89 2.54 -18.07
C GLY A 545 40.32 2.36 -16.62
N GLY A 546 40.06 3.36 -15.77
CA GLY A 546 40.39 3.36 -14.34
C GLY A 546 39.26 2.82 -13.46
N GLN A 547 39.52 2.80 -12.16
CA GLN A 547 38.54 2.46 -11.12
C GLN A 547 38.56 3.49 -9.99
N VAL A 548 37.39 3.78 -9.41
CA VAL A 548 37.25 4.65 -8.23
C VAL A 548 36.65 3.88 -7.06
N SER A 549 37.20 4.07 -5.87
CA SER A 549 36.70 3.51 -4.62
C SER A 549 36.73 4.56 -3.50
N VAL A 550 36.01 4.29 -2.41
CA VAL A 550 35.90 5.20 -1.28
C VAL A 550 35.94 4.43 0.03
N GLU A 551 36.76 4.91 0.95
CA GLU A 551 36.84 4.43 2.33
C GLU A 551 36.53 5.61 3.25
N SER A 552 35.57 5.44 4.16
CA SER A 552 35.15 6.54 5.03
C SER A 552 34.68 6.02 6.38
N VAL A 553 35.00 6.76 7.43
CA VAL A 553 34.52 6.52 8.79
C VAL A 553 33.83 7.78 9.27
N TYR A 554 32.57 7.65 9.68
CA TYR A 554 31.77 8.77 10.16
C TYR A 554 32.48 9.50 11.31
N SER A 555 32.60 10.82 11.17
CA SER A 555 33.30 11.76 12.05
C SER A 555 34.84 11.61 12.12
N GLN A 556 35.46 10.87 11.20
CA GLN A 556 36.93 10.75 11.13
C GLN A 556 37.51 11.19 9.78
N GLY A 557 36.72 11.18 8.71
CA GLY A 557 37.15 11.62 7.39
C GLY A 557 36.83 10.63 6.27
N THR A 558 37.20 10.99 5.05
CA THR A 558 36.98 10.19 3.84
C THR A 558 38.24 10.11 3.01
N THR A 559 38.47 8.96 2.38
CA THR A 559 39.53 8.75 1.38
C THR A 559 38.92 8.23 0.10
N PHE A 560 38.98 9.03 -0.95
CA PHE A 560 38.68 8.60 -2.31
C PHE A 560 39.94 8.09 -2.97
N THR A 561 39.89 6.92 -3.60
CA THR A 561 41.02 6.30 -4.30
C THR A 561 40.67 6.09 -5.77
N ILE A 562 41.50 6.62 -6.66
CA ILE A 562 41.44 6.40 -8.10
C ILE A 562 42.63 5.53 -8.51
N LEU A 563 42.36 4.48 -9.28
CA LEU A 563 43.36 3.59 -9.88
C LEU A 563 43.32 3.76 -11.41
N LEU A 564 44.42 4.23 -11.99
CA LEU A 564 44.56 4.43 -13.44
C LEU A 564 45.58 3.46 -14.03
N PRO A 565 45.27 2.71 -15.10
CA PRO A 565 46.25 1.91 -15.83
C PRO A 565 47.32 2.77 -16.53
N THR A 566 48.58 2.32 -16.51
CA THR A 566 49.69 2.97 -17.25
C THR A 566 49.76 2.50 -18.70
N GLY A 567 50.22 3.39 -19.60
CA GLY A 567 50.31 3.11 -21.04
C GLY A 567 48.96 3.16 -21.78
N ALA A 568 48.99 3.11 -23.12
CA ALA A 568 47.80 3.30 -23.96
C ALA A 568 47.07 2.02 -24.39
N SER A 569 47.53 0.82 -23.99
CA SER A 569 47.04 -0.45 -24.53
C SER A 569 45.58 -0.80 -24.17
N HIS A 570 45.02 -0.11 -23.18
CA HIS A 570 43.64 -0.29 -22.73
C HIS A 570 42.67 0.71 -23.40
N LEU A 571 43.18 1.67 -24.18
CA LEU A 571 42.42 2.73 -24.81
C LEU A 571 42.18 2.45 -26.31
N PRO A 572 41.10 2.99 -26.91
CA PRO A 572 40.87 2.89 -28.34
C PRO A 572 42.00 3.59 -29.13
N PRO A 573 42.69 2.92 -30.06
CA PRO A 573 43.85 3.48 -30.76
C PRO A 573 43.53 4.71 -31.61
N GLU A 574 42.27 4.87 -32.03
CA GLU A 574 41.78 6.01 -32.82
C GLU A 574 41.61 7.30 -32.00
N GLN A 575 41.58 7.20 -30.66
CA GLN A 575 41.33 8.30 -29.73
C GLN A 575 42.60 8.76 -28.98
N VAL A 576 43.74 8.11 -29.27
CA VAL A 576 45.04 8.42 -28.65
C VAL A 576 45.81 9.40 -29.51
N LEU A 577 46.05 10.60 -28.99
CA LEU A 577 46.84 11.64 -29.64
C LEU A 577 48.29 11.59 -29.12
N GLN A 578 49.28 11.65 -30.02
CA GLN A 578 50.70 11.60 -29.65
C GLN A 578 51.32 12.97 -29.31
N ILE A 579 50.54 14.05 -29.38
CA ILE A 579 51.02 15.42 -29.17
C ILE A 579 50.61 15.85 -27.76
N PRO A 580 51.56 16.29 -26.89
CA PRO A 580 51.22 16.92 -25.62
C PRO A 580 50.40 18.18 -25.88
N THR A 581 49.18 18.23 -25.36
CA THR A 581 48.33 19.42 -25.48
C THR A 581 48.65 20.35 -24.32
N GLU A 582 48.89 21.64 -24.58
CA GLU A 582 49.07 22.64 -23.52
C GLU A 582 47.78 22.78 -22.69
N ILE A 583 47.93 22.81 -21.37
CA ILE A 583 46.83 22.94 -20.41
C ILE A 583 46.22 24.35 -20.55
N GLN A 584 44.98 24.43 -21.03
CA GLN A 584 44.25 25.70 -21.14
C GLN A 584 43.72 26.12 -19.77
N SER A 585 44.44 27.01 -19.08
CA SER A 585 44.15 27.52 -17.74
C SER A 585 42.86 28.36 -17.62
N ASP A 586 42.28 28.83 -18.74
CA ASP A 586 41.17 29.78 -18.73
C ASP A 586 39.79 29.18 -18.33
N ARG A 587 39.61 27.85 -18.32
CA ARG A 587 38.30 27.22 -18.01
C ARG A 587 38.07 26.92 -16.53
N ALA A 588 39.14 26.71 -15.74
CA ALA A 588 39.02 26.49 -14.30
C ALA A 588 38.32 27.67 -13.58
N ALA A 589 38.45 28.88 -14.14
CA ALA A 589 37.84 30.11 -13.63
C ALA A 589 36.30 30.07 -13.50
N VAL A 590 35.59 29.32 -14.35
CA VAL A 590 34.12 29.20 -14.27
C VAL A 590 33.68 28.26 -13.16
N GLU A 591 34.46 27.21 -12.90
CA GLU A 591 34.16 26.24 -11.83
C GLU A 591 34.53 26.82 -10.44
N LEU A 592 35.67 27.52 -10.34
CA LEU A 592 36.20 28.17 -9.13
C LEU A 592 35.37 29.34 -8.60
N ALA A 593 34.58 29.97 -9.48
CA ALA A 593 33.77 31.15 -9.17
C ALA A 593 32.75 30.94 -8.02
N GLU A 594 32.51 29.70 -7.59
CA GLU A 594 31.67 29.35 -6.44
C GLU A 594 32.44 29.36 -5.12
N LEU A 595 33.65 28.81 -5.09
CA LEU A 595 34.53 28.86 -3.90
C LEU A 595 34.95 30.31 -3.61
N GLU A 596 35.14 31.12 -4.66
CA GLU A 596 35.43 32.56 -4.55
C GLU A 596 34.25 33.33 -3.95
N LEU A 597 33.03 33.02 -4.36
CA LEU A 597 31.82 33.70 -3.88
C LEU A 597 31.42 33.25 -2.47
N GLU A 598 31.49 31.95 -2.17
CA GLU A 598 31.21 31.41 -0.82
C GLU A 598 32.21 31.93 0.22
N SER A 599 33.49 31.94 -0.13
CA SER A 599 34.50 32.42 0.80
C SER A 599 34.40 33.93 1.05
N THR A 600 33.97 34.72 0.06
CA THR A 600 33.81 36.19 0.22
C THR A 600 32.65 36.54 1.16
N LEU A 601 31.58 35.75 1.14
CA LEU A 601 30.44 35.91 2.05
C LEU A 601 30.77 35.44 3.49
N LEU A 602 31.54 34.36 3.66
CA LEU A 602 32.00 33.91 4.99
C LEU A 602 32.83 34.97 5.73
N ALA A 603 33.61 35.77 4.99
CA ALA A 603 34.37 36.88 5.57
C ALA A 603 33.49 38.08 6.00
N GLU A 604 32.35 38.27 5.33
CA GLU A 604 31.35 39.29 5.70
C GLU A 604 30.45 38.82 6.86
N ASP A 605 30.16 37.52 6.96
CA ASP A 605 29.41 36.93 8.08
C ASP A 605 30.21 36.92 9.39
N GLU A 606 31.54 36.75 9.39
CA GLU A 606 32.34 36.87 10.63
C GLU A 606 32.48 38.32 11.10
N THR A 607 32.44 39.30 10.20
CA THR A 607 32.48 40.72 10.55
C THR A 607 31.10 41.29 10.93
N ASN A 608 30.01 40.73 10.40
CA ASN A 608 28.63 41.09 10.75
C ASN A 608 27.97 40.18 11.82
N GLY A 609 28.53 39.01 12.11
CA GLY A 609 28.00 38.02 13.05
C GLY A 609 27.96 38.50 14.51
N SER A 610 28.65 39.59 14.84
CA SER A 610 28.58 40.23 16.16
C SER A 610 27.60 41.42 16.23
N LYS A 611 26.86 41.73 15.15
CA LYS A 611 25.89 42.85 15.10
C LYS A 611 24.45 42.47 14.68
N MET A 612 24.09 41.19 14.68
CA MET A 612 22.69 40.76 14.50
C MET A 612 21.88 40.64 15.81
N GLN A 613 22.33 41.33 16.86
CA GLN A 613 21.49 41.80 17.97
C GLN A 613 21.70 43.32 18.10
N GLY A 614 20.78 44.12 17.56
CA GLY A 614 20.72 45.57 17.79
C GLY A 614 21.01 46.44 16.57
N ASP A 615 20.04 46.57 15.67
CA ASP A 615 19.34 47.84 15.42
C ASP A 615 18.27 47.57 14.35
N SER A 616 17.13 47.04 14.82
CA SER A 616 15.88 47.26 14.10
C SER A 616 15.63 48.75 14.14
N GLN A 617 15.90 49.46 13.05
CA GLN A 617 15.17 50.69 12.79
C GLN A 617 13.70 50.28 12.72
N MET A 618 13.03 50.38 13.86
CA MET A 618 11.62 50.16 13.99
C MET A 618 10.95 51.15 13.05
N LEU A 619 10.35 50.64 11.98
CA LEU A 619 9.20 51.29 11.40
C LEU A 619 8.22 51.46 12.57
N GLU A 620 8.02 52.70 13.01
CA GLU A 620 7.08 53.07 14.07
C GLU A 620 5.67 52.61 13.68
N GLY A 621 5.34 51.37 14.05
CA GLY A 621 4.09 50.72 13.74
C GLY A 621 4.04 49.34 14.38
N ASN A 622 2.93 49.01 15.04
CA ASN A 622 2.71 47.67 15.55
C ASN A 622 2.74 46.67 14.37
N PRO A 623 3.48 45.55 14.46
CA PRO A 623 3.55 44.57 13.37
C PRO A 623 2.15 44.04 13.03
N LEU A 624 1.87 43.89 11.72
CA LEU A 624 0.53 43.53 11.23
C LEU A 624 0.10 42.12 11.66
N ALA A 625 1.03 41.16 11.61
CA ALA A 625 0.85 39.77 12.01
C ALA A 625 2.20 39.05 12.13
N SER A 626 2.25 37.92 12.85
CA SER A 626 3.37 36.97 12.93
C SER A 626 3.19 35.82 11.95
N ILE A 627 4.24 35.56 11.16
CA ILE A 627 4.30 34.50 10.14
C ILE A 627 5.50 33.61 10.43
N LEU A 628 5.35 32.30 10.27
CA LEU A 628 6.44 31.34 10.32
C LEU A 628 6.79 30.87 8.90
N VAL A 629 8.06 30.96 8.52
CA VAL A 629 8.58 30.47 7.24
C VAL A 629 9.41 29.21 7.50
N VAL A 630 9.05 28.12 6.84
CA VAL A 630 9.71 26.80 6.97
C VAL A 630 10.15 26.36 5.58
N ASP A 631 11.45 26.31 5.34
CA ASP A 631 12.02 25.84 4.07
C ASP A 631 13.42 25.34 4.41
N ASP A 632 13.97 24.34 3.72
CA ASP A 632 15.30 23.80 4.03
C ASP A 632 16.43 24.58 3.35
N ASN A 633 16.14 25.33 2.28
CA ASN A 633 17.08 26.19 1.60
C ASN A 633 17.23 27.55 2.32
N SER A 634 18.46 27.90 2.73
CA SER A 634 18.74 29.14 3.45
C SER A 634 18.43 30.41 2.65
N ASP A 635 18.79 30.42 1.37
CA ASP A 635 18.63 31.59 0.50
C ASP A 635 17.14 31.86 0.26
N LEU A 636 16.35 30.79 0.05
CA LEU A 636 14.90 30.89 -0.12
C LEU A 636 14.19 31.30 1.15
N ARG A 637 14.58 30.76 2.32
CA ARG A 637 14.09 31.24 3.62
C ARG A 637 14.35 32.74 3.81
N VAL A 638 15.58 33.20 3.55
CA VAL A 638 15.97 34.62 3.69
C VAL A 638 15.18 35.47 2.70
N TYR A 639 15.05 35.03 1.46
CA TYR A 639 14.31 35.73 0.41
C TYR A 639 12.83 35.91 0.78
N VAL A 640 12.13 34.83 1.13
CA VAL A 640 10.72 34.85 1.55
C VAL A 640 10.53 35.72 2.80
N SER A 641 11.43 35.58 3.77
CA SER A 641 11.39 36.37 5.01
C SER A 641 11.50 37.86 4.74
N ARG A 642 12.42 38.27 3.84
CA ARG A 642 12.61 39.67 3.47
C ARG A 642 11.38 40.25 2.77
N ILE A 643 10.73 39.49 1.87
CA ILE A 643 9.49 39.93 1.20
C ILE A 643 8.39 40.24 2.23
N LEU A 644 8.23 39.35 3.21
CA LEU A 644 7.21 39.47 4.26
C LEU A 644 7.55 40.60 5.25
N GLN A 645 8.81 40.72 5.68
CA GLN A 645 9.27 41.79 6.57
C GLN A 645 9.12 43.18 5.95
N LEU A 646 9.50 43.35 4.67
CA LEU A 646 9.29 44.62 3.93
C LEU A 646 7.80 45.00 3.81
N SER A 647 6.91 44.02 3.95
CA SER A 647 5.46 44.23 3.95
C SER A 647 4.86 44.48 5.35
N GLY A 648 5.70 44.58 6.39
CA GLY A 648 5.29 44.91 7.77
C GLY A 648 4.92 43.71 8.65
N TYR A 649 5.25 42.48 8.25
CA TYR A 649 5.00 41.27 9.04
C TYR A 649 6.18 40.93 9.95
N GLN A 650 5.90 40.39 11.14
CA GLN A 650 6.90 39.76 11.99
C GLN A 650 7.15 38.33 11.50
N VAL A 651 8.39 37.98 11.20
CA VAL A 651 8.72 36.67 10.60
C VAL A 651 9.60 35.86 11.53
N TRP A 652 9.18 34.61 11.79
CA TRP A 652 9.98 33.56 12.38
C TRP A 652 10.44 32.60 11.28
N VAL A 653 11.62 32.02 11.41
CA VAL A 653 12.18 31.08 10.42
C VAL A 653 12.52 29.75 11.07
N ALA A 654 12.31 28.67 10.34
CA ALA A 654 12.66 27.31 10.71
C ALA A 654 13.31 26.59 9.52
N ARG A 655 14.32 25.75 9.77
CA ARG A 655 15.09 25.09 8.71
C ARG A 655 14.53 23.75 8.23
N ASP A 656 13.55 23.21 8.94
CA ASP A 656 12.93 21.92 8.65
C ASP A 656 11.54 21.84 9.32
N GLY A 657 10.76 20.81 8.96
CA GLY A 657 9.41 20.63 9.50
C GLY A 657 9.36 20.37 11.01
N GLU A 658 10.37 19.72 11.59
CA GLU A 658 10.42 19.44 13.03
C GLU A 658 10.65 20.72 13.85
N GLU A 659 11.63 21.53 13.45
CA GLU A 659 11.86 22.85 14.01
C GLU A 659 10.66 23.77 13.78
N GLY A 660 10.05 23.69 12.59
CA GLY A 660 8.84 24.44 12.22
C GLY A 660 7.70 24.15 13.18
N PHE A 661 7.43 22.88 13.47
CA PHE A 661 6.39 22.48 14.42
C PHE A 661 6.67 22.99 15.84
N ARG A 662 7.92 22.85 16.32
CA ARG A 662 8.34 23.33 17.65
C ARG A 662 8.19 24.85 17.78
N LEU A 663 8.59 25.62 16.76
CA LEU A 663 8.44 27.07 16.75
C LEU A 663 6.98 27.49 16.61
N ALA A 664 6.17 26.76 15.84
CA ALA A 664 4.73 26.99 15.75
C ALA A 664 4.06 26.85 17.12
N GLN A 665 4.40 25.82 17.91
CA GLN A 665 3.89 25.63 19.28
C GLN A 665 4.32 26.75 20.23
N LYS A 666 5.57 27.23 20.10
CA LYS A 666 6.12 28.27 20.99
C LYS A 666 5.57 29.66 20.69
N HIS A 667 5.48 30.02 19.41
CA HIS A 667 5.21 31.39 18.97
C HIS A 667 3.77 31.61 18.46
N LEU A 668 2.99 30.54 18.29
CA LEU A 668 1.60 30.57 17.81
C LEU A 668 1.41 31.53 16.62
N PRO A 669 2.10 31.28 15.49
CA PRO A 669 2.06 32.17 14.34
C PRO A 669 0.64 32.26 13.78
N GLN A 670 0.30 33.40 13.18
CA GLN A 670 -1.00 33.60 12.54
C GLN A 670 -1.06 33.07 11.10
N LEU A 671 0.08 32.73 10.50
CA LEU A 671 0.18 32.02 9.22
C LEU A 671 1.51 31.28 9.13
N ILE A 672 1.53 30.14 8.43
CA ILE A 672 2.74 29.36 8.17
C ILE A 672 2.94 29.28 6.64
N VAL A 673 4.14 29.61 6.17
CA VAL A 673 4.58 29.35 4.79
C VAL A 673 5.58 28.21 4.87
N THR A 674 5.32 27.10 4.20
CA THR A 674 6.19 25.91 4.27
C THR A 674 6.52 25.36 2.89
N ASP A 675 7.72 24.84 2.69
CA ASP A 675 8.02 24.02 1.52
C ASP A 675 7.37 22.63 1.61
N LEU A 676 7.10 22.02 0.45
CA LEU A 676 6.58 20.66 0.36
C LEU A 676 7.68 19.63 0.62
N MET A 677 8.82 19.76 -0.07
CA MET A 677 9.87 18.75 -0.12
C MET A 677 10.98 19.08 0.87
N MET A 678 10.74 18.77 2.14
CA MET A 678 11.75 18.95 3.19
C MET A 678 12.23 17.60 3.73
N PRO A 679 13.52 17.48 4.05
CA PRO A 679 14.09 16.25 4.62
C PRO A 679 13.61 16.03 6.07
N GLY A 680 13.34 14.76 6.40
CA GLY A 680 12.78 14.39 7.69
C GLY A 680 11.27 14.54 7.66
N VAL A 681 10.76 15.64 8.24
CA VAL A 681 9.34 15.96 8.25
C VAL A 681 9.01 16.78 6.99
N SER A 682 8.19 16.21 6.09
CA SER A 682 7.74 16.90 4.88
C SER A 682 6.75 18.03 5.20
N GLY A 683 6.49 18.92 4.23
CA GLY A 683 5.48 19.97 4.40
C GLY A 683 4.07 19.43 4.68
N LEU A 684 3.72 18.28 4.08
CA LEU A 684 2.43 17.62 4.32
C LEU A 684 2.37 17.01 5.72
N ASP A 685 3.45 16.38 6.18
CA ASP A 685 3.54 15.84 7.53
C ASP A 685 3.45 16.96 8.57
N LEU A 686 4.11 18.09 8.33
CA LEU A 686 4.01 19.29 9.17
C LEU A 686 2.57 19.80 9.27
N ILE A 687 1.84 19.86 8.14
CA ILE A 687 0.41 20.24 8.15
C ILE A 687 -0.39 19.26 9.01
N SER A 688 -0.21 17.96 8.85
CA SER A 688 -0.87 16.94 9.66
C SER A 688 -0.61 17.12 11.17
N MET A 689 0.66 17.36 11.52
CA MET A 689 1.07 17.65 12.90
C MET A 689 0.40 18.92 13.45
N ILE A 690 0.37 20.00 12.66
CA ILE A 690 -0.31 21.27 13.02
C ILE A 690 -1.80 21.05 13.25
N ARG A 691 -2.47 20.31 12.36
CA ARG A 691 -3.92 20.04 12.44
C ARG A 691 -4.29 19.16 13.63
N SER A 692 -3.37 18.32 14.11
CA SER A 692 -3.57 17.50 15.32
C SER A 692 -3.52 18.30 16.63
N GLN A 693 -2.96 19.52 16.62
CA GLN A 693 -2.78 20.33 17.82
C GLN A 693 -3.94 21.33 18.00
N PRO A 694 -4.72 21.28 19.10
CA PRO A 694 -5.92 22.12 19.27
C PRO A 694 -5.67 23.63 19.15
N GLN A 695 -4.50 24.11 19.58
CA GLN A 695 -4.14 25.53 19.54
C GLN A 695 -3.69 26.02 18.16
N LEU A 696 -3.31 25.12 17.26
CA LEU A 696 -2.78 25.43 15.92
C LEU A 696 -3.70 24.95 14.79
N GLN A 697 -4.73 24.18 15.11
CA GLN A 697 -5.65 23.57 14.13
C GLN A 697 -6.22 24.60 13.14
N GLY A 698 -6.49 25.83 13.60
CA GLY A 698 -7.03 26.92 12.79
C GLY A 698 -6.00 27.82 12.09
N THR A 699 -4.69 27.57 12.25
CA THR A 699 -3.64 28.41 11.65
C THR A 699 -3.55 28.15 10.14
N PRO A 700 -3.68 29.17 9.28
CA PRO A 700 -3.59 29.00 7.83
C PRO A 700 -2.17 28.61 7.38
N VAL A 701 -2.07 27.69 6.43
CA VAL A 701 -0.81 27.21 5.86
C VAL A 701 -0.76 27.44 4.33
N VAL A 702 0.30 28.12 3.88
CA VAL A 702 0.65 28.30 2.46
C VAL A 702 1.77 27.31 2.12
N LEU A 703 1.51 26.41 1.18
CA LEU A 703 2.47 25.41 0.73
C LEU A 703 3.21 25.90 -0.52
N LEU A 704 4.53 26.04 -0.45
CA LEU A 704 5.38 26.25 -1.61
C LEU A 704 5.66 24.89 -2.26
N THR A 705 5.45 24.76 -3.56
CA THR A 705 5.60 23.47 -4.26
C THR A 705 6.32 23.62 -5.59
N ALA A 706 7.19 22.67 -5.91
CA ALA A 706 7.71 22.52 -7.27
C ALA A 706 6.66 21.91 -8.21
N LYS A 707 5.77 21.07 -7.71
CA LYS A 707 4.75 20.37 -8.50
C LYS A 707 3.59 21.29 -8.86
N ALA A 708 3.40 21.52 -10.16
CA ALA A 708 2.24 22.23 -10.71
C ALA A 708 1.06 21.27 -10.99
N ASP A 709 1.24 20.00 -10.66
CA ASP A 709 0.39 18.88 -11.00
C ASP A 709 -0.89 18.86 -10.15
N GLU A 710 -2.03 18.59 -10.81
CA GLU A 710 -3.37 18.62 -10.23
C GLU A 710 -3.56 17.60 -9.08
N THR A 711 -2.85 16.47 -9.14
CA THR A 711 -2.90 15.40 -8.13
C THR A 711 -2.31 15.80 -6.78
N THR A 712 -1.17 16.50 -6.76
CA THR A 712 -0.56 17.00 -5.51
C THR A 712 -1.37 18.13 -4.88
N ARG A 713 -2.10 18.91 -5.70
CA ARG A 713 -3.07 19.89 -5.16
C ARG A 713 -4.25 19.19 -4.50
N ILE A 714 -4.75 18.09 -5.06
CA ILE A 714 -5.85 17.30 -4.48
C ILE A 714 -5.41 16.70 -3.13
N GLU A 715 -4.26 16.01 -3.08
CA GLU A 715 -3.73 15.41 -1.84
C GLU A 715 -3.47 16.46 -0.75
N GLY A 716 -2.88 17.61 -1.11
CA GLY A 716 -2.67 18.70 -0.16
C GLY A 716 -3.99 19.28 0.38
N THR A 717 -5.01 19.43 -0.48
CA THR A 717 -6.31 20.00 -0.09
C THR A 717 -7.04 19.05 0.86
N GLU A 718 -6.93 17.74 0.63
CA GLU A 718 -7.47 16.70 1.52
C GLU A 718 -6.80 16.69 2.89
N ILE A 719 -5.50 17.01 2.97
CA ILE A 719 -4.72 17.08 4.22
C ILE A 719 -4.88 18.44 4.93
N GLY A 720 -5.38 19.46 4.22
CA GLY A 720 -5.84 20.73 4.79
C GLY A 720 -4.85 21.89 4.68
N ALA A 721 -4.06 21.99 3.61
CA ALA A 721 -3.38 23.26 3.28
C ALA A 721 -4.38 24.27 2.69
N ASP A 722 -4.25 25.54 3.10
CA ASP A 722 -5.20 26.60 2.76
C ASP A 722 -4.89 27.27 1.41
N ALA A 723 -3.62 27.29 0.99
CA ALA A 723 -3.18 27.80 -0.31
C ALA A 723 -1.91 27.11 -0.82
N TYR A 724 -1.70 27.16 -2.14
CA TYR A 724 -0.54 26.59 -2.84
C TYR A 724 0.11 27.63 -3.72
N LEU A 725 1.44 27.67 -3.69
CA LEU A 725 2.22 28.57 -4.53
C LEU A 725 3.32 27.79 -5.26
N SER A 726 3.26 27.77 -6.60
CA SER A 726 4.21 27.01 -7.42
C SER A 726 5.54 27.77 -7.58
N LYS A 727 6.66 27.12 -7.30
CA LYS A 727 8.01 27.62 -7.61
C LYS A 727 8.28 27.46 -9.13
N PRO A 728 8.75 28.49 -9.86
CA PRO A 728 9.04 29.85 -9.40
C PRO A 728 7.77 30.71 -9.27
N PHE A 729 7.70 31.49 -8.19
CA PHE A 729 6.59 32.39 -7.89
C PHE A 729 7.01 33.85 -7.88
N ASN A 730 6.05 34.75 -8.06
CA ASN A 730 6.28 36.19 -7.95
C ASN A 730 5.98 36.70 -6.52
N ASN A 731 6.71 37.72 -6.07
CA ASN A 731 6.54 38.37 -4.76
C ASN A 731 5.09 38.84 -4.51
N ARG A 732 4.41 39.33 -5.55
CA ARG A 732 3.02 39.78 -5.46
C ARG A 732 2.06 38.62 -5.20
N GLU A 733 2.34 37.47 -5.77
CA GLU A 733 1.50 36.28 -5.64
C GLU A 733 1.55 35.75 -4.21
N LEU A 734 2.77 35.59 -3.66
CA LEU A 734 2.98 35.24 -2.25
C LEU A 734 2.27 36.23 -1.30
N LEU A 735 2.46 37.53 -1.52
CA LEU A 735 1.86 38.56 -0.67
C LEU A 735 0.33 38.62 -0.79
N ALA A 736 -0.22 38.34 -1.97
CA ALA A 736 -1.67 38.29 -2.17
C ALA A 736 -2.28 37.13 -1.38
N GLU A 737 -1.69 35.93 -1.46
CA GLU A 737 -2.16 34.76 -0.72
C GLU A 737 -2.09 34.97 0.80
N VAL A 738 -0.95 35.47 1.29
CA VAL A 738 -0.77 35.77 2.72
C VAL A 738 -1.79 36.79 3.21
N ARG A 739 -2.02 37.88 2.46
CA ARG A 739 -3.01 38.91 2.83
C ARG A 739 -4.44 38.35 2.84
N ASN A 740 -4.78 37.55 1.85
CA ASN A 740 -6.12 36.97 1.73
C ASN A 740 -6.43 36.03 2.91
N LEU A 741 -5.51 35.12 3.23
CA LEU A 741 -5.68 34.17 4.33
C LEU A 741 -5.73 34.85 5.70
N LEU A 742 -4.86 35.85 5.94
CA LEU A 742 -4.88 36.61 7.19
C LEU A 742 -6.18 37.41 7.34
N ALA A 743 -6.67 38.04 6.26
CA ALA A 743 -7.93 38.78 6.28
C ALA A 743 -9.13 37.86 6.55
N LEU A 744 -9.15 36.68 5.93
CA LEU A 744 -10.18 35.66 6.14
C LEU A 744 -10.21 35.22 7.62
N LYS A 745 -9.05 34.87 8.20
CA LYS A 745 -8.95 34.46 9.60
C LYS A 745 -9.28 35.56 10.60
N ALA A 746 -8.90 36.80 10.30
CA ALA A 746 -9.29 37.95 11.12
C ALA A 746 -10.82 38.15 11.13
N ASN A 747 -11.48 37.98 9.98
CA ASN A 747 -12.93 38.07 9.89
C ASN A 747 -13.64 36.95 10.64
N GLU A 748 -13.16 35.70 10.53
CA GLU A 748 -13.67 34.56 11.31
C GLU A 748 -13.62 34.83 12.82
N ARG A 749 -12.48 35.32 13.33
CA ARG A 749 -12.33 35.70 14.75
C ARG A 749 -13.29 36.82 15.15
N LYS A 750 -13.41 37.86 14.33
CA LYS A 750 -14.32 38.98 14.58
C LYS A 750 -15.78 38.54 14.64
N VAL A 751 -16.20 37.64 13.74
CA VAL A 751 -17.56 37.08 13.75
C VAL A 751 -17.80 36.26 15.02
N LEU A 752 -16.82 35.46 15.45
CA LEU A 752 -16.89 34.69 16.70
C LEU A 752 -17.01 35.62 17.93
N GLU A 753 -16.18 36.67 18.00
CA GLU A 753 -16.23 37.67 19.07
C GLU A 753 -17.56 38.42 19.11
N LEU A 754 -18.08 38.83 17.95
CA LEU A 754 -19.39 39.45 17.83
C LEU A 754 -20.51 38.51 18.30
N ASN A 755 -20.44 37.23 17.93
CA ASN A 755 -21.43 36.24 18.35
C ASN A 755 -21.39 36.03 19.88
N ASN A 756 -20.20 35.93 20.47
CA ASN A 756 -20.03 35.83 21.92
C ASN A 756 -20.53 37.10 22.63
N TYR A 757 -20.17 38.29 22.13
CA TYR A 757 -20.60 39.56 22.70
C TYR A 757 -22.13 39.74 22.64
N LEU A 758 -22.75 39.40 21.51
CA LEU A 758 -24.21 39.45 21.36
C LEU A 758 -24.89 38.45 22.28
N THR A 759 -24.35 37.24 22.39
CA THR A 759 -24.86 36.20 23.29
C THR A 759 -24.77 36.67 24.75
N GLU A 760 -23.62 37.14 25.20
CA GLU A 760 -23.48 37.65 26.57
C GLU A 760 -24.36 38.87 26.86
N SER A 761 -24.42 39.83 25.93
CA SER A 761 -25.15 41.09 26.13
C SER A 761 -26.66 40.88 26.15
N VAL A 762 -27.18 39.95 25.35
CA VAL A 762 -28.61 39.60 25.34
C VAL A 762 -28.96 38.78 26.58
N LEU A 763 -28.13 37.81 26.98
CA LEU A 763 -28.42 36.93 28.11
C LEU A 763 -28.31 37.63 29.48
N LYS A 764 -27.38 38.58 29.66
CA LYS A 764 -27.25 39.39 30.90
C LYS A 764 -28.51 40.16 31.28
N ARG A 765 -29.40 40.42 30.33
CA ARG A 765 -30.65 41.13 30.57
C ARG A 765 -31.68 40.30 31.33
N PHE A 766 -31.62 38.97 31.23
CA PHE A 766 -32.66 38.07 31.73
C PHE A 766 -32.12 37.05 32.74
N LEU A 767 -30.84 36.68 32.64
CA LEU A 767 -30.23 35.61 33.43
C LEU A 767 -29.19 36.16 34.42
N PRO A 768 -29.05 35.52 35.60
CA PRO A 768 -27.96 35.81 36.54
C PRO A 768 -26.56 35.63 35.89
N PRO A 769 -25.54 36.40 36.34
CA PRO A 769 -24.19 36.36 35.76
C PRO A 769 -23.57 34.97 35.66
N THR A 770 -23.85 34.11 36.64
CA THR A 770 -23.36 32.73 36.71
C THR A 770 -23.94 31.84 35.61
N MET A 771 -25.19 32.05 35.20
CA MET A 771 -25.80 31.30 34.09
C MET A 771 -25.33 31.81 32.73
N VAL A 772 -25.12 33.12 32.59
CA VAL A 772 -24.56 33.71 31.36
C VAL A 772 -23.17 33.15 31.07
N GLN A 773 -22.33 33.02 32.10
CA GLN A 773 -20.99 32.43 31.94
C GLN A 773 -21.05 30.97 31.50
N LYS A 774 -21.92 30.15 32.11
CA LYS A 774 -22.13 28.76 31.71
C LYS A 774 -22.66 28.64 30.27
N ALA A 775 -23.54 29.54 29.85
CA ALA A 775 -24.05 29.57 28.47
C ALA A 775 -22.96 30.00 27.46
N ALA A 776 -22.15 31.01 27.79
CA ALA A 776 -21.03 31.47 26.95
C ALA A 776 -19.92 30.41 26.80
N GLN A 777 -19.77 29.53 27.79
CA GLN A 777 -18.86 28.39 27.76
C GLN A 777 -19.42 27.15 27.05
N GLY A 778 -20.69 27.20 26.60
CA GLY A 778 -21.36 26.07 25.95
C GLY A 778 -21.82 24.95 26.89
N GLU A 779 -21.74 25.16 28.20
CA GLU A 779 -22.12 24.16 29.23
C GLU A 779 -23.62 24.17 29.54
N LEU A 780 -24.31 25.27 29.23
CA LEU A 780 -25.76 25.42 29.45
C LEU A 780 -26.49 25.41 28.10
N ALA A 781 -27.09 24.27 27.75
CA ALA A 781 -28.04 24.20 26.64
C ALA A 781 -29.36 24.83 27.08
N LEU A 782 -29.56 26.10 26.72
CA LEU A 782 -30.82 26.79 26.96
C LEU A 782 -31.83 26.33 25.90
N ASP A 783 -32.68 25.35 26.26
CA ASP A 783 -33.88 25.06 25.48
C ASP A 783 -34.89 26.17 25.73
N TRP A 784 -35.11 26.96 24.70
CA TRP A 784 -35.97 28.14 24.73
C TRP A 784 -37.41 27.83 24.35
N SER A 785 -37.74 26.56 24.07
CA SER A 785 -39.09 26.16 23.72
C SER A 785 -40.08 26.34 24.91
N PRO A 786 -41.36 26.67 24.66
CA PRO A 786 -42.35 26.78 25.73
C PRO A 786 -42.65 25.42 26.38
N GLU A 787 -42.38 25.31 27.68
CA GLU A 787 -42.61 24.09 28.46
C GLU A 787 -43.44 24.35 29.71
N THR A 788 -44.22 23.35 30.12
CA THR A 788 -45.00 23.42 31.37
C THR A 788 -44.10 23.08 32.56
N ARG A 789 -43.88 24.04 33.46
CA ARG A 789 -43.02 23.88 34.64
C ARG A 789 -43.69 24.38 35.92
N GLN A 790 -43.33 23.78 37.05
CA GLN A 790 -43.69 24.28 38.37
C GLN A 790 -42.69 25.35 38.78
N ILE A 791 -43.17 26.59 38.92
CA ILE A 791 -42.35 27.76 39.22
C ILE A 791 -42.90 28.52 40.42
N THR A 792 -42.04 29.33 41.04
CA THR A 792 -42.46 30.35 42.01
C THR A 792 -42.34 31.73 41.37
N VAL A 793 -43.43 32.48 41.38
CA VAL A 793 -43.52 33.81 40.79
C VAL A 793 -43.53 34.84 41.90
N LEU A 794 -42.63 35.81 41.81
CA LEU A 794 -42.58 37.00 42.65
C LEU A 794 -43.02 38.20 41.80
N PHE A 795 -44.04 38.91 42.29
CA PHE A 795 -44.48 40.16 41.71
C PHE A 795 -44.36 41.26 42.77
N SER A 796 -43.65 42.35 42.47
CA SER A 796 -43.56 43.50 43.38
C SER A 796 -43.82 44.82 42.66
N ASP A 797 -44.35 45.80 43.37
CA ASP A 797 -44.44 47.20 42.93
C ASP A 797 -44.10 48.15 44.09
N ILE A 798 -44.18 49.45 43.82
CA ILE A 798 -43.93 50.48 44.82
C ILE A 798 -45.10 51.46 44.96
N VAL A 799 -45.58 51.60 46.20
CA VAL A 799 -46.73 52.44 46.52
C VAL A 799 -46.28 53.85 46.85
N GLY A 800 -46.81 54.86 46.16
CA GLY A 800 -46.49 56.28 46.37
C GLY A 800 -45.55 56.88 45.33
N PHE A 801 -45.00 56.06 44.43
CA PHE A 801 -44.09 56.51 43.39
C PHE A 801 -44.71 57.53 42.43
N THR A 802 -45.97 57.36 42.02
CA THR A 802 -46.66 58.34 41.15
C THR A 802 -46.79 59.73 41.80
N GLN A 803 -47.02 59.78 43.12
CA GLN A 803 -47.10 61.04 43.86
C GLN A 803 -45.73 61.73 43.94
N LEU A 804 -44.67 60.93 44.12
CA LEU A 804 -43.28 61.40 44.10
C LEU A 804 -42.89 61.91 42.69
N ALA A 805 -43.23 61.15 41.65
CA ALA A 805 -42.94 61.48 40.25
C ALA A 805 -43.57 62.81 39.82
N ASN A 806 -44.81 63.11 40.25
CA ASN A 806 -45.48 64.37 39.95
C ASN A 806 -44.80 65.61 40.57
N LYS A 807 -43.98 65.44 41.62
CA LYS A 807 -43.25 66.52 42.30
C LYS A 807 -41.84 66.73 41.74
N LEU A 808 -41.34 65.82 40.90
CA LEU A 808 -39.95 65.81 40.41
C LEU A 808 -39.86 66.12 38.92
N GLN A 809 -38.71 66.64 38.48
CA GLN A 809 -38.41 66.83 37.07
C GLN A 809 -38.02 65.49 36.41
N ALA A 810 -38.38 65.29 35.13
CA ALA A 810 -38.24 64.02 34.39
C ALA A 810 -36.87 63.32 34.53
N HIS A 811 -35.76 64.06 34.45
CA HIS A 811 -34.41 63.50 34.61
C HIS A 811 -34.15 62.83 35.99
N ARG A 812 -34.65 63.43 37.08
CA ARG A 812 -34.53 62.89 38.44
C ARG A 812 -35.43 61.68 38.66
N ILE A 813 -36.58 61.64 37.99
CA ILE A 813 -37.46 60.46 38.02
C ILE A 813 -36.74 59.26 37.37
N ALA A 814 -36.06 59.49 36.24
CA ALA A 814 -35.28 58.44 35.58
C ALA A 814 -34.11 57.96 36.45
N GLU A 815 -33.38 58.87 37.11
CA GLU A 815 -32.31 58.51 38.05
C GLU A 815 -32.82 57.64 39.21
N LEU A 816 -33.90 58.05 39.88
CA LEU A 816 -34.49 57.30 40.99
C LEU A 816 -35.03 55.93 40.56
N LEU A 817 -35.67 55.87 39.39
CA LEU A 817 -36.19 54.63 38.84
C LEU A 817 -35.05 53.68 38.47
N ASN A 818 -33.97 54.17 37.87
CA ASN A 818 -32.80 53.35 37.56
C ASN A 818 -32.14 52.79 38.83
N GLU A 819 -31.92 53.63 39.86
CA GLU A 819 -31.36 53.19 41.15
C GLU A 819 -32.26 52.14 41.83
N TYR A 820 -33.58 52.29 41.73
CA TYR A 820 -34.54 51.31 42.22
C TYR A 820 -34.45 50.00 41.44
N LEU A 821 -34.58 50.05 40.11
CA LEU A 821 -34.59 48.87 39.26
C LEU A 821 -33.26 48.10 39.36
N GLU A 822 -32.12 48.78 39.46
CA GLU A 822 -30.80 48.18 39.69
C GLU A 822 -30.78 47.40 41.02
N ALA A 823 -31.08 48.06 42.14
CA ALA A 823 -31.06 47.44 43.46
C ALA A 823 -32.05 46.27 43.61
N MET A 824 -33.18 46.33 42.91
CA MET A 824 -34.14 45.22 42.89
C MET A 824 -33.69 44.07 41.99
N THR A 825 -33.04 44.37 40.86
CA THR A 825 -32.49 43.35 39.95
C THR A 825 -31.39 42.56 40.65
N ASP A 826 -30.48 43.25 41.33
CA ASP A 826 -29.42 42.62 42.13
C ASP A 826 -30.02 41.69 43.20
N ALA A 827 -31.05 42.15 43.91
CA ALA A 827 -31.72 41.34 44.92
C ALA A 827 -32.39 40.06 44.35
N VAL A 828 -32.84 40.09 43.09
CA VAL A 828 -33.39 38.91 42.42
C VAL A 828 -32.27 37.97 41.96
N PHE A 829 -31.22 38.51 41.34
CA PHE A 829 -30.09 37.73 40.81
C PHE A 829 -29.22 37.10 41.90
N ASP A 830 -28.97 37.80 43.01
CA ASP A 830 -28.22 37.29 44.18
C ASP A 830 -28.86 36.02 44.77
N HIS A 831 -30.17 35.87 44.59
CA HIS A 831 -30.94 34.72 45.05
C HIS A 831 -31.32 33.75 43.92
N GLY A 832 -30.68 33.86 42.75
CA GLY A 832 -30.86 32.93 41.63
C GLY A 832 -32.23 32.98 40.98
N GLY A 833 -32.91 34.13 41.04
CA GLY A 833 -34.13 34.39 40.29
C GLY A 833 -33.84 34.85 38.86
N THR A 834 -34.74 34.51 37.96
CA THR A 834 -34.74 34.99 36.57
C THR A 834 -35.68 36.17 36.46
N LEU A 835 -35.21 37.29 35.88
CA LEU A 835 -36.05 38.46 35.67
C LEU A 835 -36.85 38.29 34.37
N ASP A 836 -38.19 38.31 34.46
CA ASP A 836 -39.06 38.20 33.28
C ASP A 836 -39.19 39.57 32.59
N LYS A 837 -39.75 40.55 33.30
CA LYS A 837 -39.90 41.93 32.78
C LYS A 837 -40.12 42.97 33.87
N PHE A 838 -39.86 44.22 33.48
CA PHE A 838 -40.28 45.42 34.20
C PHE A 838 -41.61 45.94 33.65
N MET A 839 -42.53 46.32 34.55
CA MET A 839 -43.82 46.92 34.21
C MET A 839 -43.94 48.27 34.91
N GLY A 840 -43.28 49.29 34.35
CA GLY A 840 -43.15 50.59 35.00
C GLY A 840 -42.26 50.48 36.23
N ASP A 841 -42.88 50.59 37.40
CA ASP A 841 -42.26 50.42 38.72
C ASP A 841 -42.45 48.99 39.29
N GLY A 842 -43.17 48.13 38.56
CA GLY A 842 -43.40 46.73 38.89
C GLY A 842 -42.29 45.80 38.37
N ILE A 843 -42.01 44.74 39.13
CA ILE A 843 -40.99 43.73 38.86
C ILE A 843 -41.61 42.35 38.92
N LEU A 844 -41.44 41.59 37.84
CA LEU A 844 -41.82 40.19 37.75
C LEU A 844 -40.57 39.32 37.68
N ALA A 845 -40.41 38.43 38.66
CA ALA A 845 -39.31 37.48 38.74
C ALA A 845 -39.83 36.05 38.86
N ILE A 846 -39.10 35.11 38.25
CA ILE A 846 -39.40 33.68 38.19
C ILE A 846 -38.29 32.92 38.89
N PHE A 847 -38.66 31.95 39.73
CA PHE A 847 -37.75 31.02 40.38
C PHE A 847 -38.10 29.59 39.95
N GLY A 848 -37.09 28.82 39.53
CA GLY A 848 -37.26 27.45 39.01
C GLY A 848 -37.27 27.32 37.48
N ALA A 849 -36.89 28.38 36.76
CA ALA A 849 -36.61 28.35 35.32
C ALA A 849 -35.64 29.50 34.92
N PRO A 850 -34.69 29.29 33.98
CA PRO A 850 -34.44 28.05 33.24
C PRO A 850 -33.73 26.96 34.08
N GLU A 851 -33.14 27.33 35.21
CA GLU A 851 -32.52 26.39 36.17
C GLU A 851 -33.58 25.54 36.88
N GLU A 852 -33.38 24.21 36.92
CA GLU A 852 -34.24 23.30 37.66
C GLU A 852 -33.95 23.37 39.16
N LEU A 853 -34.95 23.81 39.93
CA LEU A 853 -34.89 23.94 41.39
C LEU A 853 -36.05 23.20 42.02
N SER A 854 -35.84 22.61 43.20
CA SER A 854 -36.93 21.99 43.94
C SER A 854 -37.97 23.02 44.40
N ALA A 855 -39.24 22.63 44.50
CA ALA A 855 -40.34 23.52 44.89
C ALA A 855 -40.05 24.31 46.19
N ARG A 856 -39.40 23.67 47.16
CA ARG A 856 -39.00 24.29 48.43
C ARG A 856 -37.89 25.34 48.25
N GLU A 857 -36.88 25.04 47.44
CA GLU A 857 -35.77 25.97 47.16
C GLU A 857 -36.24 27.20 46.39
N GLN A 858 -37.14 27.02 45.41
CA GLN A 858 -37.75 28.13 44.69
C GLN A 858 -38.44 29.11 45.65
N VAL A 859 -39.27 28.59 46.57
CA VAL A 859 -39.98 29.40 47.57
C VAL A 859 -39.00 30.09 48.53
N GLN A 860 -37.98 29.38 49.02
CA GLN A 860 -36.99 29.97 49.92
C GLN A 860 -36.22 31.12 49.26
N ARG A 861 -35.77 30.93 48.00
CA ARG A 861 -35.07 31.94 47.21
C ARG A 861 -35.97 33.14 46.90
N ALA A 862 -37.23 32.92 46.50
CA ALA A 862 -38.18 34.00 46.24
C ALA A 862 -38.46 34.84 47.50
N ILE A 863 -38.59 34.20 48.66
CA ILE A 863 -38.82 34.90 49.94
C ILE A 863 -37.58 35.67 50.39
N ALA A 864 -36.39 35.11 50.19
CA ALA A 864 -35.13 35.79 50.47
C ALA A 864 -34.97 37.04 49.57
N ALA A 865 -35.24 36.90 48.27
CA ALA A 865 -35.26 38.00 47.31
C ALA A 865 -36.25 39.09 47.73
N ALA A 866 -37.50 38.75 48.04
CA ALA A 866 -38.49 39.73 48.47
C ALA A 866 -38.08 40.48 49.76
N ARG A 867 -37.44 39.80 50.71
CA ARG A 867 -36.89 40.44 51.92
C ARG A 867 -35.71 41.34 51.62
N GLN A 868 -34.81 40.94 50.72
CA GLN A 868 -33.70 41.78 50.28
C GLN A 868 -34.21 43.01 49.54
N MET A 869 -35.11 42.85 48.56
CA MET A 869 -35.79 43.94 47.86
C MET A 869 -36.43 44.94 48.84
N HIS A 870 -37.15 44.45 49.85
CA HIS A 870 -37.73 45.31 50.88
C HIS A 870 -36.66 46.12 51.64
N ARG A 871 -35.56 45.48 52.06
CA ARG A 871 -34.45 46.15 52.74
C ARG A 871 -33.74 47.17 51.84
N CYS A 872 -33.48 46.82 50.59
CA CYS A 872 -32.87 47.70 49.60
C CYS A 872 -33.72 48.96 49.39
N LEU A 873 -35.04 48.82 49.24
CA LEU A 873 -35.93 49.99 49.09
C LEU A 873 -35.90 50.89 50.33
N ARG A 874 -35.82 50.32 51.54
CA ARG A 874 -35.69 51.11 52.77
C ARG A 874 -34.39 51.91 52.79
N GLN A 875 -33.28 51.33 52.36
CA GLN A 875 -31.99 52.02 52.26
C GLN A 875 -32.00 53.10 51.17
N LEU A 876 -32.60 52.81 50.00
CA LEU A 876 -32.79 53.78 48.93
C LEU A 876 -33.61 54.99 49.40
N ASN A 877 -34.73 54.77 50.07
CA ASN A 877 -35.54 55.85 50.65
C ASN A 877 -34.73 56.74 51.61
N GLN A 878 -33.86 56.15 52.45
CA GLN A 878 -32.98 56.91 53.34
C GLN A 878 -31.91 57.71 52.57
N ASN A 879 -31.37 57.14 51.49
CA ASN A 879 -30.40 57.81 50.63
C ASN A 879 -31.03 58.98 49.87
N TRP A 880 -32.24 58.78 49.32
CA TRP A 880 -32.99 59.81 48.61
C TRP A 880 -33.38 60.97 49.53
N GLN A 881 -33.77 60.67 50.77
CA GLN A 881 -33.98 61.68 51.82
C GLN A 881 -32.70 62.46 52.13
N ARG A 882 -31.56 61.79 52.32
CA ARG A 882 -30.26 62.45 52.56
C ARG A 882 -29.82 63.37 51.42
N ARG A 883 -30.19 63.03 50.18
CA ARG A 883 -29.92 63.83 48.98
C ARG A 883 -30.91 64.99 48.77
N GLY A 884 -31.89 65.17 49.66
CA GLY A 884 -32.93 66.20 49.54
C GLY A 884 -33.88 65.96 48.36
N LEU A 885 -33.95 64.72 47.84
CA LEU A 885 -34.85 64.35 46.75
C LEU A 885 -36.28 64.04 47.26
N VAL A 886 -36.43 63.90 48.58
CA VAL A 886 -37.66 63.56 49.28
C VAL A 886 -37.77 64.40 50.56
N GLU A 887 -38.98 64.85 50.90
CA GLU A 887 -39.30 65.63 52.12
C GLU A 887 -39.01 64.86 53.43
N HIS A 888 -38.57 65.57 54.48
CA HIS A 888 -38.11 65.01 55.78
C HIS A 888 -39.22 64.65 56.79
N ASP A 889 -40.50 64.56 56.37
CA ASP A 889 -41.67 64.46 57.27
C ASP A 889 -41.91 63.06 57.90
N GLY A 890 -40.85 62.26 58.12
CA GLY A 890 -40.91 60.97 58.83
C GLY A 890 -41.69 59.83 58.14
N SER A 891 -42.43 60.10 57.06
CA SER A 891 -43.13 59.10 56.25
C SER A 891 -42.25 58.62 55.09
N SER A 892 -42.23 57.30 54.85
CA SER A 892 -41.53 56.74 53.67
C SER A 892 -42.27 57.20 52.40
N PRO A 893 -41.60 57.88 51.45
CA PRO A 893 -42.26 58.42 50.25
C PRO A 893 -42.82 57.34 49.34
N VAL A 894 -42.19 56.17 49.39
CA VAL A 894 -42.43 55.03 48.52
C VAL A 894 -42.36 53.77 49.38
N ARG A 895 -43.34 52.88 49.27
CA ARG A 895 -43.48 51.69 50.13
C ARG A 895 -43.49 50.42 49.30
N PHE A 896 -42.76 49.40 49.74
CA PHE A 896 -42.65 48.12 49.03
C PHE A 896 -43.96 47.33 49.13
N ARG A 897 -44.41 46.70 48.06
CA ARG A 897 -45.53 45.76 48.12
C ARG A 897 -45.22 44.58 47.22
N CYS A 898 -45.41 43.37 47.73
CA CYS A 898 -44.99 42.15 47.04
C CYS A 898 -45.98 41.01 47.25
N GLY A 899 -46.23 40.25 46.18
CA GLY A 899 -47.06 39.06 46.12
C GLY A 899 -46.25 37.89 45.60
N ILE A 900 -46.30 36.75 46.28
CA ILE A 900 -45.59 35.54 45.86
C ILE A 900 -46.56 34.35 45.80
N HIS A 901 -46.52 33.62 44.70
CA HIS A 901 -47.30 32.40 44.52
C HIS A 901 -46.47 31.33 43.82
N GLN A 902 -46.75 30.07 44.12
CA GLN A 902 -46.12 28.92 43.48
C GLN A 902 -47.20 28.08 42.81
N GLY A 903 -46.94 27.68 41.57
CA GLY A 903 -47.88 26.91 40.77
C GLY A 903 -47.28 26.52 39.43
N VAL A 904 -48.11 25.88 38.60
CA VAL A 904 -47.71 25.47 37.25
C VAL A 904 -47.92 26.63 36.27
N ALA A 905 -46.92 26.88 35.43
CA ALA A 905 -46.98 27.85 34.33
C ALA A 905 -46.23 27.32 33.11
N VAL A 906 -46.55 27.84 31.93
CA VAL A 906 -45.75 27.62 30.72
C VAL A 906 -44.62 28.67 30.72
N VAL A 907 -43.38 28.22 30.64
CA VAL A 907 -42.18 29.07 30.62
C VAL A 907 -41.36 28.77 29.37
N GLY A 908 -40.92 29.81 28.67
CA GLY A 908 -40.13 29.70 27.45
C GLY A 908 -40.17 30.98 26.61
N MET A 909 -39.59 30.96 25.42
CA MET A 909 -39.69 32.06 24.46
C MET A 909 -41.08 32.10 23.83
N LEU A 910 -41.84 33.14 24.14
CA LEU A 910 -43.22 33.33 23.67
C LEU A 910 -43.31 34.61 22.85
N GLY A 911 -43.87 34.53 21.63
CA GLY A 911 -44.02 35.67 20.73
C GLY A 911 -43.96 35.29 19.24
N GLY A 912 -43.90 36.29 18.37
CA GLY A 912 -43.80 36.11 16.91
C GLY A 912 -42.37 36.28 16.39
N SER A 913 -42.13 36.00 15.10
CA SER A 913 -40.78 36.03 14.50
C SER A 913 -40.05 37.37 14.60
N LYS A 914 -40.77 38.47 14.83
CA LYS A 914 -40.20 39.83 14.98
C LYS A 914 -39.99 40.26 16.43
N ARG A 915 -40.60 39.56 17.39
CA ARG A 915 -40.52 39.86 18.83
C ARG A 915 -40.97 38.65 19.64
N SER A 916 -40.03 38.06 20.36
CA SER A 916 -40.25 36.99 21.33
C SER A 916 -39.53 37.35 22.62
N ASP A 917 -40.18 37.10 23.76
CA ASP A 917 -39.65 37.38 25.10
C ASP A 917 -39.66 36.07 25.90
N TYR A 918 -38.62 35.81 26.69
CA TYR A 918 -38.61 34.70 27.63
C TYR A 918 -39.49 35.06 28.83
N THR A 919 -40.62 34.39 29.00
CA THR A 919 -41.64 34.80 29.98
C THR A 919 -42.40 33.60 30.51
N ALA A 920 -43.05 33.77 31.66
CA ALA A 920 -43.99 32.80 32.19
C ALA A 920 -45.43 33.21 31.89
N ILE A 921 -46.26 32.28 31.41
CA ILE A 921 -47.69 32.47 31.20
C ILE A 921 -48.46 31.36 31.91
N GLY A 922 -49.45 31.76 32.72
CA GLY A 922 -50.37 30.82 33.34
C GLY A 922 -51.12 31.43 34.53
N PRO A 923 -52.06 30.67 35.12
CA PRO A 923 -52.80 31.09 36.30
C PRO A 923 -51.88 31.53 37.45
N CYS A 924 -50.71 30.88 37.58
CA CYS A 924 -49.73 31.17 38.61
C CYS A 924 -49.28 32.65 38.63
N VAL A 925 -49.00 33.23 37.44
CA VAL A 925 -48.55 34.62 37.31
C VAL A 925 -49.67 35.60 37.69
N ASN A 926 -50.89 35.30 37.26
CA ASN A 926 -52.07 36.10 37.59
C ASN A 926 -52.34 36.13 39.09
N ILE A 927 -52.23 34.99 39.77
CA ILE A 927 -52.43 34.89 41.22
C ILE A 927 -51.36 35.70 41.97
N ALA A 928 -50.08 35.59 41.58
CA ALA A 928 -49.00 36.37 42.20
C ALA A 928 -49.22 37.89 42.08
N SER A 929 -49.61 38.38 40.90
CA SER A 929 -49.93 39.80 40.68
C SER A 929 -51.13 40.26 41.52
N ARG A 930 -52.19 39.46 41.62
CA ARG A 930 -53.37 39.80 42.45
C ARG A 930 -53.07 39.77 43.96
N LEU A 931 -52.20 38.87 44.41
CA LEU A 931 -51.71 38.87 45.79
C LEU A 931 -50.89 40.12 46.08
N GLN A 932 -50.07 40.56 45.13
CA GLN A 932 -49.35 41.82 45.24
C GLN A 932 -50.34 42.99 45.36
N GLU A 933 -51.34 43.11 44.49
CA GLU A 933 -52.34 44.20 44.57
C GLU A 933 -53.09 44.22 45.92
N ALA A 934 -53.37 43.05 46.51
CA ALA A 934 -54.10 42.91 47.77
C ALA A 934 -53.23 43.13 49.02
N ALA A 935 -51.91 43.18 48.88
CA ALA A 935 -50.97 43.35 49.98
C ALA A 935 -50.97 44.79 50.51
N GLU A 936 -50.81 44.95 51.82
CA GLU A 936 -50.72 46.26 52.44
C GLU A 936 -49.38 46.94 52.10
N PRO A 937 -49.30 48.28 52.04
CA PRO A 937 -48.04 48.96 51.84
C PRO A 937 -47.01 48.53 52.89
N ASN A 938 -45.79 48.24 52.43
CA ASN A 938 -44.68 47.73 53.24
C ASN A 938 -44.86 46.29 53.75
N SER A 939 -45.53 45.43 52.97
CA SER A 939 -45.74 44.01 53.29
C SER A 939 -45.43 43.07 52.12
N ILE A 940 -45.16 41.81 52.46
CA ILE A 940 -44.98 40.70 51.52
C ILE A 940 -46.11 39.71 51.78
N LEU A 941 -46.96 39.48 50.78
CA LEU A 941 -48.11 38.58 50.88
C LEU A 941 -47.88 37.32 50.04
N VAL A 942 -48.24 36.16 50.58
CA VAL A 942 -48.02 34.87 49.92
C VAL A 942 -49.26 33.99 49.94
N SER A 943 -49.39 33.09 48.96
CA SER A 943 -50.47 32.09 48.94
C SER A 943 -50.26 30.98 49.98
N ALA A 944 -51.29 30.18 50.22
CA ALA A 944 -51.18 28.97 51.05
C ALA A 944 -50.11 27.99 50.52
N ASP A 945 -49.99 27.83 49.20
CA ASP A 945 -49.00 26.95 48.56
C ASP A 945 -47.57 27.34 48.92
N VAL A 946 -47.30 28.64 48.97
CA VAL A 946 -46.01 29.19 49.39
C VAL A 946 -45.84 29.08 50.92
N ALA A 947 -46.89 29.37 51.68
CA ALA A 947 -46.87 29.32 53.15
C ALA A 947 -46.58 27.91 53.70
N ASN A 948 -46.99 26.86 53.00
CA ASN A 948 -46.72 25.46 53.36
C ASN A 948 -45.22 25.13 53.44
N PHE A 949 -44.37 25.89 52.76
CA PHE A 949 -42.92 25.72 52.78
C PHE A 949 -42.20 26.64 53.79
N LEU A 950 -42.94 27.45 54.56
CA LEU A 950 -42.41 28.40 55.53
C LEU A 950 -42.68 27.95 56.98
N TYR A 951 -41.78 28.32 57.90
CA TYR A 951 -41.98 28.09 59.33
C TYR A 951 -43.11 28.98 59.87
N GLN A 952 -43.91 28.47 60.82
CA GLN A 952 -45.06 29.19 61.40
C GLN A 952 -44.67 30.55 62.00
N ASP A 953 -43.46 30.69 62.53
CA ASP A 953 -42.97 31.94 63.13
C ASP A 953 -42.65 33.03 62.09
N ALA A 954 -42.48 32.66 60.82
CA ALA A 954 -42.15 33.55 59.72
C ALA A 954 -43.38 34.15 59.03
N ILE A 955 -44.57 33.62 59.31
CA ILE A 955 -45.83 34.00 58.68
C ILE A 955 -46.85 34.49 59.71
N ILE A 956 -47.65 35.48 59.32
CA ILE A 956 -48.78 35.99 60.10
C ILE A 956 -50.02 35.67 59.27
N LYS A 957 -50.96 34.92 59.86
CA LYS A 957 -52.22 34.61 59.19
C LYS A 957 -52.94 35.92 58.89
N SER A 958 -53.15 36.19 57.61
CA SER A 958 -53.83 37.39 57.14
C SER A 958 -55.34 37.07 57.02
N ARG A 959 -56.00 37.56 55.96
CA ARG A 959 -57.42 37.37 55.66
C ARG A 959 -57.64 36.43 54.48
N ALA A 960 -58.83 35.83 54.43
CA ALA A 960 -59.35 35.20 53.23
C ALA A 960 -59.66 36.31 52.20
N LEU A 961 -59.08 36.20 51.01
CA LEU A 961 -59.18 37.20 49.94
C LEU A 961 -60.02 36.65 48.78
N GLN A 962 -61.01 37.43 48.35
CA GLN A 962 -61.65 37.21 47.06
C GLN A 962 -60.91 38.06 46.02
N LEU A 963 -60.07 37.41 45.22
CA LEU A 963 -59.25 38.08 44.23
C LEU A 963 -60.09 38.39 42.99
N LYS A 964 -59.97 39.61 42.46
CA LYS A 964 -60.76 40.08 41.32
C LYS A 964 -60.53 39.18 40.10
N GLY A 965 -61.59 38.54 39.60
CA GLY A 965 -61.55 37.65 38.43
C GLY A 965 -61.17 36.20 38.73
N ILE A 966 -61.11 35.81 40.01
CA ILE A 966 -60.91 34.42 40.43
C ILE A 966 -62.11 34.02 41.29
N GLU A 967 -62.79 32.93 40.95
CA GLU A 967 -64.04 32.51 41.61
C GLU A 967 -63.82 31.95 43.02
N GLU A 968 -62.62 31.42 43.29
CA GLU A 968 -62.24 30.81 44.56
C GLU A 968 -61.75 31.83 45.59
N THR A 969 -62.00 31.55 46.88
CA THR A 969 -61.49 32.35 48.00
C THR A 969 -60.09 31.86 48.38
N PHE A 970 -59.08 32.74 48.34
CA PHE A 970 -57.69 32.40 48.63
C PHE A 970 -57.32 32.70 50.09
N LEU A 971 -56.69 31.74 50.75
CA LEU A 971 -56.00 31.98 52.02
C LEU A 971 -54.65 32.64 51.75
N SER A 972 -54.44 33.80 52.36
CA SER A 972 -53.20 34.57 52.23
C SER A 972 -52.48 34.69 53.58
N PHE A 973 -51.15 34.78 53.52
CA PHE A 973 -50.29 34.91 54.68
C PHE A 973 -49.34 36.09 54.47
N ALA A 974 -49.20 36.93 55.48
CA ALA A 974 -48.20 38.01 55.47
C ALA A 974 -46.87 37.45 55.98
N VAL A 975 -45.79 37.67 55.25
CA VAL A 975 -44.44 37.26 55.67
C VAL A 975 -43.83 38.36 56.51
N LYS A 976 -43.31 38.02 57.69
CA LYS A 976 -42.61 39.00 58.52
C LYS A 976 -41.41 39.56 57.74
N PRO A 977 -41.29 40.89 57.61
CA PRO A 977 -40.04 41.52 57.21
C PRO A 977 -39.00 41.07 58.23
N GLY A 978 -37.98 40.30 57.80
CA GLY A 978 -36.90 39.92 58.71
C GLY A 978 -36.25 41.17 59.31
N VAL A 979 -35.85 41.09 60.58
CA VAL A 979 -35.03 42.12 61.26
C VAL A 979 -33.71 42.28 60.52
#